data_AF-A0A6P6H3H4-F1
#
_entry.id   AF-A0A6P6H3H4-F1
#
_cell.length_a   1.000
_cell.length_b   1.000
_cell.length_c   1.000
_cell.angle_alpha   90.00
_cell.angle_beta   90.00
_cell.angle_gamma   90.00
#
_symmetry.space_group_name_H-M   'P 1'
#
loop_
_entity.id
_entity.type
_entity.pdbx_description
1 polymer ?
#
loop_
_entity_poly.entity_id
_entity_poly.type
_entity_poly.pdbx_seq_one_letter_code
_entity_poly.pdbx_strand_id
1 'polypeptide(L)'
;MPPPRTKEGGDDRGRHWDPSEEDAPEKWDWNCPETRRLFEDAFFRDEDYIPQGSEERKKFWTFFERLQRFQNLKSTRKGDKDPGRPKHSIPVLADLPCAYDPRYRINLSVRGPDARGSRGLDRQPPERVSEFHRALLHYLDFGQKQAFGRLARLQRERAALPIAQYGTRILQTLKEHQVVVVAGDTGCGKSTQVPQYLLAAGFSHVACTQPRRIACISLAKRVSFESLSQYGSRVGYQIRFESTRTAATKIVFLTVGLLLRQIQREPRLPQYQVLIVDEVHERHLHNDFLLGVLRRLLPERPDLKVILMSATINISLFSSYFGGAPVVQVPGRLFPITVFDVAPPGVRKCILSTNIAETSVTIDGIRFVVDSGKVKEMGYDPQAKLQRLQEFWISQASAEQRKGRAGRTGPGVCFRLYAESDYDAFAPYPVPEIRRVALDALVLQMKSMCVGDPRTFPFIEPPPPASLETAILYLRDQGALDSSEALTPIGSLLAQLPVDVVIGKMLILGSMFHLAEPVLTIAAALSVQSPFTRSAQSNPEGAAARRPLDSDHGDPFTLFNVFNTWVQVKSERSRSSRKWCRHRCIEEHRLYEMANVRRQFKSLLLFSRSLDTNGDCSRLVADGWLELQLADSESAVRLLAASVRLRARWESALDRQLARQAQQRRPEVDQEEEEEEDPVARKEVADLSRELLKFTASKVPYSLRRLTGLEVQNLYVGPQTITAMPSLPGLFGSSALSPHPTKGGYAVTDFLTYNCLTSDTDLYSDCLRTFWTCPHCGLHVPLTPLERIAHENTCPEAPQDGPPGEDGGTPEPLQKASVLQKPYHCAACQKDFLFTPTEVLRHRRQHV
;
A
#
# COMPACT_ATOMS: atom_id res chain seq x y z
N MET A 1 -74.93 -56.28 10.81
CA MET A 1 -73.59 -56.50 10.20
C MET A 1 -73.41 -55.46 9.10
N PRO A 2 -72.21 -54.89 8.91
CA PRO A 2 -71.98 -53.60 8.21
C PRO A 2 -72.49 -53.70 6.77
N PRO A 3 -72.83 -52.60 6.05
CA PRO A 3 -71.82 -51.77 5.32
C PRO A 3 -72.42 -50.39 4.85
N PRO A 4 -72.03 -49.74 3.71
CA PRO A 4 -70.71 -49.47 3.11
C PRO A 4 -70.46 -47.96 2.77
N ARG A 5 -69.20 -47.70 2.41
CA ARG A 5 -68.51 -46.62 1.62
C ARG A 5 -69.27 -45.49 0.87
N THR A 6 -68.66 -44.28 1.04
CA THR A 6 -68.33 -43.14 0.11
C THR A 6 -69.41 -42.28 -0.58
N LYS A 7 -69.36 -40.94 -0.39
CA LYS A 7 -68.95 -39.90 -1.39
C LYS A 7 -68.95 -38.45 -0.83
N GLU A 8 -68.42 -37.52 -1.62
CA GLU A 8 -67.78 -36.20 -1.36
C GLU A 8 -68.67 -34.98 -0.97
N GLY A 9 -68.04 -33.96 -0.35
CA GLY A 9 -68.15 -32.52 -0.75
C GLY A 9 -68.74 -31.47 0.22
N GLY A 10 -67.90 -30.51 0.70
CA GLY A 10 -68.20 -29.04 0.71
C GLY A 10 -68.81 -28.30 1.94
N ASP A 11 -67.95 -27.52 2.62
CA ASP A 11 -68.03 -26.10 3.08
C ASP A 11 -68.77 -25.50 4.34
N ASP A 12 -67.93 -24.76 5.11
CA ASP A 12 -68.00 -23.42 5.76
C ASP A 12 -68.69 -23.02 7.12
N ARG A 13 -67.83 -22.41 7.99
CA ARG A 13 -67.94 -21.27 8.98
C ARG A 13 -68.81 -21.22 10.29
N GLY A 14 -68.13 -21.02 11.45
CA GLY A 14 -68.17 -19.75 12.24
C GLY A 14 -68.58 -19.66 13.76
N ARG A 15 -67.71 -19.00 14.59
CA ARG A 15 -67.91 -18.16 15.84
C ARG A 15 -68.21 -18.82 17.23
N HIS A 16 -67.86 -18.33 18.45
CA HIS A 16 -67.13 -17.18 19.06
C HIS A 16 -66.77 -17.47 20.57
N TRP A 17 -65.99 -16.58 21.21
CA TRP A 17 -65.26 -16.57 22.51
C TRP A 17 -65.96 -15.90 23.73
N ASP A 18 -65.52 -16.14 24.99
CA ASP A 18 -65.52 -15.17 26.13
C ASP A 18 -64.46 -15.48 27.25
N PRO A 19 -63.94 -14.50 28.03
CA PRO A 19 -62.60 -14.52 28.68
C PRO A 19 -62.53 -14.43 30.23
N SER A 20 -61.36 -14.73 30.83
CA SER A 20 -61.00 -14.49 32.25
C SER A 20 -59.49 -14.18 32.46
N GLU A 21 -59.19 -13.27 33.40
CA GLU A 21 -57.90 -12.99 34.10
C GLU A 21 -56.74 -12.27 33.36
N GLU A 22 -56.47 -11.00 33.73
CA GLU A 22 -55.24 -10.19 33.51
C GLU A 22 -55.10 -9.23 34.73
N ASP A 23 -53.97 -8.80 35.30
CA ASP A 23 -52.53 -9.05 35.11
C ASP A 23 -51.76 -8.46 36.33
N ALA A 24 -50.71 -9.14 36.79
CA ALA A 24 -49.70 -8.55 37.70
C ALA A 24 -48.66 -7.76 36.87
N PRO A 25 -48.04 -6.68 37.39
CA PRO A 25 -47.09 -5.91 36.60
C PRO A 25 -45.81 -6.74 36.35
N GLU A 26 -45.62 -7.18 35.10
CA GLU A 26 -44.42 -7.90 34.68
C GLU A 26 -43.15 -7.09 34.98
N LYS A 27 -42.13 -7.81 35.46
CA LYS A 27 -40.82 -7.27 35.80
C LYS A 27 -40.08 -6.92 34.51
N TRP A 28 -39.97 -5.62 34.22
CA TRP A 28 -39.31 -5.11 33.01
C TRP A 28 -37.88 -5.66 32.82
N ASP A 29 -37.61 -6.30 31.68
CA ASP A 29 -36.30 -6.84 31.34
C ASP A 29 -35.64 -6.07 30.18
N TRP A 30 -34.59 -5.32 30.50
CA TRP A 30 -33.77 -4.60 29.51
C TRP A 30 -32.88 -5.52 28.66
N ASN A 31 -32.77 -6.81 28.99
CA ASN A 31 -32.01 -7.79 28.20
C ASN A 31 -32.87 -8.52 27.17
N CYS A 32 -34.18 -8.31 27.20
CA CYS A 32 -35.12 -8.79 26.20
C CYS A 32 -34.76 -8.21 24.81
N PRO A 33 -34.45 -9.05 23.80
CA PRO A 33 -34.09 -8.60 22.46
C PRO A 33 -35.15 -7.69 21.81
N GLU A 34 -36.43 -8.00 22.04
CA GLU A 34 -37.58 -7.26 21.54
C GLU A 34 -37.64 -5.86 22.15
N THR A 35 -37.42 -5.76 23.47
CA THR A 35 -37.37 -4.48 24.19
C THR A 35 -36.18 -3.62 23.74
N ARG A 36 -34.99 -4.22 23.57
CA ARG A 36 -33.82 -3.48 23.06
C ARG A 36 -34.09 -2.93 21.68
N ARG A 37 -34.57 -3.78 20.75
CA ARG A 37 -34.87 -3.38 19.37
C ARG A 37 -35.84 -2.22 19.30
N LEU A 38 -36.91 -2.24 20.11
CA LEU A 38 -37.90 -1.17 20.18
C LEU A 38 -37.31 0.19 20.58
N PHE A 39 -36.33 0.21 21.50
CA PHE A 39 -35.65 1.44 21.89
C PHE A 39 -34.53 1.85 20.92
N GLU A 40 -33.85 0.89 20.29
CA GLU A 40 -32.89 1.17 19.21
C GLU A 40 -33.57 1.86 18.02
N ASP A 41 -34.72 1.33 17.57
CA ASP A 41 -35.49 1.89 16.45
C ASP A 41 -36.02 3.31 16.75
N ALA A 42 -36.14 3.65 18.05
CA ALA A 42 -36.64 4.94 18.50
C ALA A 42 -35.56 6.01 18.74
N PHE A 43 -34.33 5.62 19.09
CA PHE A 43 -33.28 6.55 19.54
C PHE A 43 -31.95 6.43 18.77
N PHE A 44 -31.75 5.39 17.97
CA PHE A 44 -30.53 5.10 17.21
C PHE A 44 -30.80 4.98 15.71
N ARG A 45 -31.53 5.94 15.15
CA ARG A 45 -31.68 6.09 13.71
C ARG A 45 -30.38 6.67 13.13
N ASP A 46 -30.22 6.62 11.81
CA ASP A 46 -29.00 7.09 11.15
C ASP A 46 -28.70 8.58 11.38
N GLU A 47 -29.72 9.39 11.65
CA GLU A 47 -29.60 10.82 12.00
C GLU A 47 -29.29 11.10 13.47
N ASP A 48 -29.46 10.11 14.35
CA ASP A 48 -29.28 10.31 15.78
C ASP A 48 -27.79 10.19 16.15
N TYR A 49 -27.43 10.64 17.35
CA TYR A 49 -26.03 10.67 17.82
C TYR A 49 -25.33 9.29 17.81
N ILE A 50 -26.09 8.19 17.81
CA ILE A 50 -25.58 6.83 17.67
C ILE A 50 -26.30 6.21 16.46
N PRO A 51 -25.64 6.12 15.29
CA PRO A 51 -26.25 5.58 14.09
C PRO A 51 -26.59 4.09 14.22
N GLN A 52 -27.58 3.63 13.45
CA GLN A 52 -28.03 2.24 13.46
C GLN A 52 -26.88 1.33 12.98
N GLY A 53 -26.71 0.17 13.61
CA GLY A 53 -25.62 -0.78 13.25
C GLY A 53 -24.19 -0.38 13.65
N SER A 54 -23.96 0.80 14.23
CA SER A 54 -22.64 1.25 14.66
C SER A 54 -22.04 0.41 15.81
N GLU A 55 -20.71 0.33 15.89
CA GLU A 55 -20.02 -0.24 17.06
C GLU A 55 -20.27 0.58 18.34
N GLU A 56 -20.76 1.82 18.23
CA GLU A 56 -21.11 2.68 19.35
C GLU A 56 -22.38 2.23 20.07
N ARG A 57 -23.30 1.58 19.36
CA ARG A 57 -24.48 0.91 19.95
C ARG A 57 -24.09 -0.15 20.97
N LYS A 58 -23.13 -1.02 20.62
CA LYS A 58 -22.62 -2.06 21.54
C LYS A 58 -21.98 -1.44 22.78
N LYS A 59 -21.25 -0.33 22.60
CA LYS A 59 -20.63 0.43 23.69
C LYS A 59 -21.67 1.10 24.58
N PHE A 60 -22.75 1.65 24.00
CA PHE A 60 -23.87 2.20 24.75
C PHE A 60 -24.53 1.15 25.64
N TRP A 61 -24.92 -0.01 25.09
CA TRP A 61 -25.56 -1.05 25.92
C TRP A 61 -24.63 -1.57 27.02
N THR A 62 -23.34 -1.72 26.73
CA THR A 62 -22.34 -2.06 27.76
C THR A 62 -22.26 -0.97 28.84
N PHE A 63 -22.36 0.30 28.46
CA PHE A 63 -22.41 1.42 29.40
C PHE A 63 -23.72 1.42 30.20
N PHE A 64 -24.86 1.18 29.56
CA PHE A 64 -26.19 1.13 30.15
C PHE A 64 -26.27 0.05 31.24
N GLU A 65 -25.81 -1.17 30.95
CA GLU A 65 -25.73 -2.25 31.94
C GLU A 65 -24.87 -1.88 33.15
N ARG A 66 -23.73 -1.20 32.93
CA ARG A 66 -22.87 -0.70 34.02
C ARG A 66 -23.54 0.41 34.82
N LEU A 67 -24.24 1.32 34.14
CA LEU A 67 -24.98 2.41 34.76
C LEU A 67 -26.11 1.86 35.65
N GLN A 68 -26.85 0.87 35.18
CA GLN A 68 -27.89 0.19 35.94
C GLN A 68 -27.34 -0.51 37.18
N ARG A 69 -26.22 -1.26 37.04
CA ARG A 69 -25.52 -1.85 38.20
C ARG A 69 -25.11 -0.79 39.21
N PHE A 70 -24.56 0.33 38.74
CA PHE A 70 -24.13 1.43 39.59
C PHE A 70 -25.30 2.16 40.28
N GLN A 71 -26.43 2.33 39.60
CA GLN A 71 -27.64 2.92 40.16
C GLN A 71 -28.28 1.99 41.20
N ASN A 72 -28.32 0.68 40.96
CA ASN A 72 -28.77 -0.32 41.95
C ASN A 72 -27.87 -0.37 43.21
N LEU A 73 -26.58 -0.07 43.04
CA LEU A 73 -25.62 0.12 44.15
C LEU A 73 -25.77 1.47 44.87
N LYS A 74 -26.44 2.47 44.26
CA LYS A 74 -26.68 3.81 44.82
C LYS A 74 -28.07 3.96 45.45
N SER A 75 -29.09 3.29 44.92
CA SER A 75 -30.44 3.24 45.49
C SER A 75 -30.45 2.59 46.88
N THR A 76 -29.45 1.75 47.17
CA THR A 76 -29.16 1.22 48.51
C THR A 76 -28.48 2.23 49.45
N ARG A 77 -28.14 3.45 49.01
CA ARG A 77 -27.35 4.43 49.79
C ARG A 77 -27.86 5.87 49.86
N LYS A 78 -28.92 6.27 49.14
CA LYS A 78 -29.39 7.67 49.19
C LYS A 78 -30.90 7.79 49.07
N GLY A 79 -31.53 8.10 50.19
CA GLY A 79 -32.84 8.75 50.25
C GLY A 79 -32.70 10.26 49.97
N ASP A 80 -33.59 10.71 49.09
CA ASP A 80 -34.21 12.02 48.98
C ASP A 80 -33.37 13.31 48.78
N LYS A 81 -33.69 14.03 47.68
CA LYS A 81 -33.69 15.50 47.52
C LYS A 81 -33.97 15.87 46.06
N ASP A 82 -35.12 16.48 45.83
CA ASP A 82 -35.59 17.01 44.55
C ASP A 82 -35.15 18.50 44.39
N PRO A 83 -34.52 18.91 43.26
CA PRO A 83 -34.22 20.32 43.01
C PRO A 83 -35.28 20.96 42.10
N GLY A 84 -35.92 22.02 42.60
CA GLY A 84 -36.99 22.76 41.92
C GLY A 84 -36.58 23.43 40.59
N ARG A 85 -37.58 23.62 39.72
CA ARG A 85 -37.48 24.24 38.39
C ARG A 85 -37.22 25.76 38.45
N PRO A 86 -36.29 26.32 37.65
CA PRO A 86 -36.23 27.75 37.41
C PRO A 86 -37.10 28.15 36.20
N LYS A 87 -37.82 29.27 36.33
CA LYS A 87 -38.51 29.98 35.25
C LYS A 87 -37.58 31.07 34.72
N HIS A 88 -37.20 31.04 33.44
CA HIS A 88 -36.97 32.19 32.55
C HIS A 88 -36.56 31.67 31.16
N SER A 89 -37.28 32.10 30.12
CA SER A 89 -37.08 31.71 28.71
C SER A 89 -36.19 32.70 27.97
N ILE A 90 -35.10 32.20 27.37
CA ILE A 90 -34.24 32.92 26.42
C ILE A 90 -34.50 32.35 25.01
N PRO A 91 -34.41 33.13 23.91
CA PRO A 91 -34.77 32.67 22.57
C PRO A 91 -33.90 31.51 22.08
N VAL A 92 -34.54 30.60 21.35
CA VAL A 92 -34.09 29.26 20.95
C VAL A 92 -32.94 29.32 19.92
N LEU A 93 -31.77 28.76 20.27
CA LEU A 93 -30.89 28.12 19.28
C LEU A 93 -31.37 26.68 19.11
N ALA A 94 -31.58 26.24 17.86
CA ALA A 94 -32.37 25.06 17.49
C ALA A 94 -31.94 23.71 18.12
N ASP A 95 -30.74 23.61 18.69
CA ASP A 95 -30.16 22.34 19.16
C ASP A 95 -29.83 22.29 20.66
N LEU A 96 -30.25 23.28 21.46
CA LEU A 96 -29.98 23.34 22.90
C LEU A 96 -31.28 23.18 23.73
N PRO A 97 -31.30 22.34 24.77
CA PRO A 97 -32.39 22.26 25.74
C PRO A 97 -32.74 23.62 26.37
N CYS A 98 -34.04 23.88 26.57
CA CYS A 98 -34.56 25.13 27.13
C CYS A 98 -34.07 25.45 28.57
N ALA A 99 -33.48 24.47 29.27
CA ALA A 99 -32.91 24.64 30.59
C ALA A 99 -31.50 24.05 30.62
N TYR A 100 -30.54 24.81 31.15
CA TYR A 100 -29.17 24.34 31.35
C TYR A 100 -29.12 23.36 32.53
N ASP A 101 -28.71 22.10 32.30
CA ASP A 101 -28.42 21.15 33.39
C ASP A 101 -26.92 21.20 33.75
N PRO A 102 -26.54 21.62 34.97
CA PRO A 102 -25.14 21.74 35.39
C PRO A 102 -24.35 20.42 35.33
N ARG A 103 -25.02 19.26 35.25
CA ARG A 103 -24.37 17.95 35.15
C ARG A 103 -23.73 17.71 33.77
N TYR A 104 -24.23 18.38 32.74
CA TYR A 104 -23.74 18.29 31.37
C TYR A 104 -22.99 19.57 31.01
N ARG A 105 -21.76 19.42 30.49
CA ARG A 105 -20.94 20.60 30.13
C ARG A 105 -21.47 21.31 28.87
N ILE A 106 -22.14 20.57 28.00
CA ILE A 106 -22.88 21.04 26.84
C ILE A 106 -24.26 20.39 26.95
N ASN A 107 -25.34 21.18 26.95
CA ASN A 107 -26.69 20.62 26.95
C ASN A 107 -27.02 20.19 25.53
N LEU A 108 -26.93 18.90 25.25
CA LEU A 108 -27.37 18.31 23.99
C LEU A 108 -28.86 18.00 24.10
N SER A 109 -29.64 18.30 23.06
CA SER A 109 -31.02 17.81 22.95
C SER A 109 -31.00 16.44 22.26
N VAL A 110 -31.37 15.40 22.99
CA VAL A 110 -31.68 14.10 22.37
C VAL A 110 -33.16 14.13 22.01
N ARG A 111 -33.48 14.11 20.72
CA ARG A 111 -34.89 14.14 20.27
C ARG A 111 -35.58 12.88 20.77
N GLY A 112 -36.72 13.06 21.44
CA GLY A 112 -37.53 11.95 21.96
C GLY A 112 -38.47 11.36 20.90
N PRO A 113 -39.11 10.22 21.20
CA PRO A 113 -40.03 9.53 20.29
C PRO A 113 -41.24 10.40 19.90
N ASP A 114 -41.72 11.22 20.84
CA ASP A 114 -42.91 12.07 20.73
C ASP A 114 -42.81 13.13 19.62
N ALA A 115 -41.59 13.49 19.22
CA ALA A 115 -41.36 14.49 18.17
C ALA A 115 -41.36 13.90 16.75
N ARG A 116 -41.22 12.57 16.60
CA ARG A 116 -40.94 11.92 15.29
C ARG A 116 -41.75 10.64 15.01
N GLY A 117 -42.93 10.48 15.62
CA GLY A 117 -43.96 9.53 15.18
C GLY A 117 -43.61 8.04 15.24
N SER A 118 -42.89 7.57 16.27
CA SER A 118 -42.57 6.15 16.44
C SER A 118 -43.81 5.32 16.85
N ARG A 119 -44.43 4.62 15.89
CA ARG A 119 -45.50 3.64 16.17
C ARG A 119 -44.94 2.45 16.98
N GLY A 120 -45.23 2.39 18.28
CA GLY A 120 -44.89 1.26 19.15
C GLY A 120 -44.43 1.62 20.56
N LEU A 121 -43.91 2.85 20.79
CA LEU A 121 -43.51 3.31 22.13
C LEU A 121 -44.69 3.80 22.98
N ASP A 122 -45.83 4.15 22.38
CA ASP A 122 -47.03 4.62 23.09
C ASP A 122 -47.61 3.59 24.08
N ARG A 123 -47.21 2.31 23.94
CA ARG A 123 -47.59 1.21 24.85
C ARG A 123 -46.62 0.99 26.00
N GLN A 124 -45.50 1.72 26.06
CA GLN A 124 -44.45 1.49 27.06
C GLN A 124 -44.55 2.47 28.24
N PRO A 125 -44.11 2.08 29.46
CA PRO A 125 -44.18 2.97 30.62
C PRO A 125 -43.33 4.24 30.39
N PRO A 126 -43.88 5.45 30.61
CA PRO A 126 -43.17 6.71 30.36
C PRO A 126 -41.90 6.86 31.22
N GLU A 127 -41.87 6.21 32.38
CA GLU A 127 -40.70 6.15 33.27
C GLU A 127 -39.50 5.46 32.61
N ARG A 128 -39.73 4.39 31.83
CA ARG A 128 -38.68 3.62 31.15
C ARG A 128 -38.14 4.34 29.94
N VAL A 129 -39.00 5.03 29.20
CA VAL A 129 -38.60 5.94 28.11
C VAL A 129 -37.70 7.06 28.65
N SER A 130 -38.07 7.65 29.79
CA SER A 130 -37.24 8.65 30.46
C SER A 130 -35.92 8.09 31.02
N GLU A 131 -35.93 6.88 31.57
CA GLU A 131 -34.72 6.17 32.05
C GLU A 131 -33.71 5.97 30.92
N PHE A 132 -34.16 5.46 29.77
CA PHE A 132 -33.32 5.23 28.60
C PHE A 132 -32.78 6.55 28.03
N HIS A 133 -33.64 7.56 27.88
CA HIS A 133 -33.26 8.90 27.40
C HIS A 133 -32.18 9.54 28.28
N ARG A 134 -32.33 9.47 29.61
CA ARG A 134 -31.32 9.96 30.56
C ARG A 134 -30.01 9.18 30.47
N ALA A 135 -30.08 7.87 30.28
CA ALA A 135 -28.89 7.05 30.15
C ALA A 135 -28.13 7.32 28.84
N LEU A 136 -28.85 7.59 27.75
CA LEU A 136 -28.28 8.04 26.48
C LEU A 136 -27.56 9.38 26.64
N LEU A 137 -28.19 10.36 27.28
CA LEU A 137 -27.52 11.62 27.63
C LEU A 137 -26.26 11.42 28.47
N HIS A 138 -26.29 10.52 29.46
CA HIS A 138 -25.11 10.17 30.26
C HIS A 138 -24.00 9.50 29.44
N TYR A 139 -24.34 8.66 28.47
CA TYR A 139 -23.37 8.02 27.58
C TYR A 139 -22.72 9.04 26.65
N LEU A 140 -23.51 9.93 26.05
CA LEU A 140 -22.99 11.00 25.18
C LEU A 140 -22.08 11.95 25.96
N ASP A 141 -22.46 12.37 27.17
CA ASP A 141 -21.61 13.16 28.07
C ASP A 141 -20.35 12.40 28.50
N PHE A 142 -20.45 11.09 28.77
CA PHE A 142 -19.28 10.26 29.08
C PHE A 142 -18.31 10.17 27.90
N GLY A 143 -18.80 9.90 26.70
CA GLY A 143 -18.01 9.84 25.46
C GLY A 143 -17.34 11.17 25.17
N GLN A 144 -18.07 12.27 25.32
CA GLN A 144 -17.56 13.63 25.17
C GLN A 144 -16.50 13.98 26.21
N LYS A 145 -16.74 13.70 27.51
CA LYS A 145 -15.74 13.89 28.58
C LYS A 145 -14.48 13.05 28.34
N GLN A 146 -14.62 11.85 27.79
CA GLN A 146 -13.49 11.01 27.43
C GLN A 146 -12.70 11.61 26.25
N ALA A 147 -13.37 12.11 25.21
CA ALA A 147 -12.75 12.77 24.07
C ALA A 147 -12.03 14.06 24.48
N PHE A 148 -12.68 14.94 25.24
CA PHE A 148 -12.05 16.15 25.79
C PHE A 148 -10.91 15.82 26.76
N GLY A 149 -11.05 14.78 27.58
CA GLY A 149 -9.99 14.31 28.46
C GLY A 149 -8.75 13.85 27.69
N ARG A 150 -8.93 13.12 26.59
CA ARG A 150 -7.85 12.72 25.67
C ARG A 150 -7.22 13.94 24.99
N LEU A 151 -8.02 14.88 24.49
CA LEU A 151 -7.56 16.10 23.82
C LEU A 151 -6.77 17.02 24.76
N ALA A 152 -7.30 17.27 25.97
CA ALA A 152 -6.63 18.04 27.01
C ALA A 152 -5.36 17.36 27.51
N ARG A 153 -5.30 16.02 27.50
CA ARG A 153 -4.06 15.28 27.78
C ARG A 153 -3.03 15.49 26.66
N LEU A 154 -3.43 15.33 25.40
CA LEU A 154 -2.54 15.53 24.24
C LEU A 154 -1.98 16.96 24.18
N GLN A 155 -2.82 17.97 24.41
CA GLN A 155 -2.38 19.37 24.45
C GLN A 155 -1.37 19.62 25.57
N ARG A 156 -1.60 19.05 26.77
CA ARG A 156 -0.65 19.13 27.88
C ARG A 156 0.68 18.44 27.56
N GLU A 157 0.64 17.25 26.97
CA GLU A 157 1.84 16.50 26.56
C GLU A 157 2.63 17.29 25.50
N ARG A 158 1.96 17.90 24.52
CA ARG A 158 2.61 18.74 23.49
C ARG A 158 3.19 20.03 24.05
N ALA A 159 2.47 20.71 24.94
CA ALA A 159 2.94 21.93 25.60
C ALA A 159 4.13 21.67 26.54
N ALA A 160 4.25 20.44 27.05
CA ALA A 160 5.36 20.04 27.88
C ALA A 160 6.67 19.88 27.07
N LEU A 161 6.60 19.50 25.79
CA LEU A 161 7.80 19.30 24.96
C LEU A 161 8.68 20.56 24.90
N PRO A 162 10.03 20.45 24.96
CA PRO A 162 10.91 21.61 24.98
C PRO A 162 10.76 22.49 23.75
N ILE A 163 10.51 21.87 22.59
CA ILE A 163 10.34 22.59 21.33
C ILE A 163 9.10 23.50 21.31
N ALA A 164 8.13 23.29 22.19
CA ALA A 164 6.90 24.09 22.26
C ALA A 164 7.18 25.58 22.45
N GLN A 165 8.19 25.93 23.25
CA GLN A 165 8.60 27.32 23.50
C GLN A 165 9.26 28.00 22.29
N TYR A 166 9.70 27.21 21.31
CA TYR A 166 10.48 27.67 20.16
C TYR A 166 9.67 27.70 18.86
N GLY A 167 8.41 27.22 18.85
CA GLY A 167 7.58 27.15 17.64
C GLY A 167 7.47 28.49 16.90
N THR A 168 7.18 29.58 17.61
CA THR A 168 7.09 30.93 17.03
C THR A 168 8.42 31.40 16.45
N ARG A 169 9.53 31.14 17.16
CA ARG A 169 10.88 31.50 16.71
C ARG A 169 11.24 30.75 15.42
N ILE A 170 10.97 29.44 15.35
CA ILE A 170 11.21 28.64 14.15
C ILE A 170 10.46 29.22 12.95
N LEU A 171 9.17 29.54 13.12
CA LEU A 171 8.35 30.10 12.05
C LEU A 171 8.81 31.49 11.61
N GLN A 172 9.22 32.35 12.55
CA GLN A 172 9.76 33.67 12.24
C GLN A 172 11.08 33.55 11.45
N THR A 173 12.02 32.74 11.94
CA THR A 173 13.30 32.53 11.26
C THR A 173 13.11 31.95 9.85
N LEU A 174 12.13 31.06 9.65
CA LEU A 174 11.82 30.49 8.32
C LEU A 174 11.19 31.50 7.36
N LYS A 175 10.45 32.50 7.86
CA LYS A 175 9.95 33.58 7.01
C LYS A 175 11.11 34.42 6.48
N GLU A 176 12.04 34.78 7.36
CA GLU A 176 13.19 35.63 7.06
C GLU A 176 14.29 34.94 6.24
N HIS A 177 14.47 33.62 6.40
CA HIS A 177 15.58 32.89 5.79
C HIS A 177 15.06 31.74 4.91
N GLN A 178 15.81 31.40 3.86
CA GLN A 178 15.44 30.30 2.97
C GLN A 178 15.74 28.93 3.61
N VAL A 179 16.85 28.83 4.35
CA VAL A 179 17.29 27.62 5.05
C VAL A 179 17.37 27.89 6.55
N VAL A 180 16.83 27.00 7.36
CA VAL A 180 16.89 27.07 8.84
C VAL A 180 17.34 25.73 9.40
N VAL A 181 18.27 25.76 10.37
CA VAL A 181 18.69 24.56 11.08
C VAL A 181 18.01 24.52 12.45
N VAL A 182 17.21 23.48 12.70
CA VAL A 182 16.56 23.23 13.99
C VAL A 182 17.30 22.11 14.70
N ALA A 183 17.98 22.45 15.80
CA ALA A 183 18.78 21.52 16.55
C ALA A 183 18.20 21.28 17.95
N GLY A 184 18.28 20.05 18.44
CA GLY A 184 17.91 19.71 19.82
C GLY A 184 17.89 18.21 20.04
N ASP A 185 17.99 17.72 21.27
CA ASP A 185 18.17 16.30 21.54
C ASP A 185 17.01 15.41 21.04
N THR A 186 17.27 14.10 20.91
CA THR A 186 16.22 13.13 20.53
C THR A 186 15.05 13.17 21.52
N GLY A 187 13.80 13.32 21.07
CA GLY A 187 12.66 13.42 22.00
C GLY A 187 12.35 14.83 22.50
N CYS A 188 13.05 15.87 22.03
CA CYS A 188 12.61 17.26 22.24
C CYS A 188 11.38 17.65 21.40
N GLY A 189 10.95 16.80 20.46
CA GLY A 189 9.72 16.95 19.69
C GLY A 189 9.86 17.40 18.23
N LYS A 190 11.07 17.67 17.71
CA LYS A 190 11.36 18.16 16.33
C LYS A 190 10.49 17.51 15.25
N SER A 191 10.67 16.21 15.04
CA SER A 191 10.04 15.44 13.96
C SER A 191 8.51 15.37 14.04
N THR A 192 7.94 15.60 15.23
CA THR A 192 6.49 15.63 15.45
C THR A 192 5.90 17.03 15.38
N GLN A 193 6.56 18.03 15.98
CA GLN A 193 5.95 19.34 16.22
C GLN A 193 6.28 20.35 15.12
N VAL A 194 7.49 20.33 14.53
CA VAL A 194 7.86 21.28 13.45
C VAL A 194 6.89 21.22 12.26
N PRO A 195 6.52 20.03 11.74
CA PRO A 195 5.48 19.95 10.70
C PRO A 195 4.15 20.57 11.14
N GLN A 196 3.73 20.33 12.39
CA GLN A 196 2.48 20.88 12.92
C GLN A 196 2.50 22.40 13.05
N TYR A 197 3.65 22.99 13.41
CA TYR A 197 3.80 24.46 13.44
C TYR A 197 3.65 25.06 12.05
N LEU A 198 4.23 24.42 11.03
CA LEU A 198 4.04 24.86 9.64
C LEU A 198 2.59 24.78 9.21
N LEU A 199 1.91 23.66 9.52
CA LEU A 199 0.49 23.49 9.20
C LEU A 199 -0.40 24.54 9.88
N ALA A 200 -0.11 24.85 11.15
CA ALA A 200 -0.81 25.86 11.92
C ALA A 200 -0.55 27.28 11.40
N ALA A 201 0.66 27.55 10.91
CA ALA A 201 1.03 28.82 10.28
C ALA A 201 0.49 28.99 8.85
N GLY A 202 -0.28 28.03 8.34
CA GLY A 202 -0.91 28.11 7.03
C GLY A 202 -0.09 27.51 5.88
N PHE A 203 1.10 26.95 6.15
CA PHE A 203 1.84 26.26 5.10
C PHE A 203 1.08 25.00 4.63
N SER A 204 0.83 24.90 3.32
CA SER A 204 0.43 23.69 2.59
C SER A 204 1.66 23.00 1.95
N HIS A 205 1.49 21.88 1.26
CA HIS A 205 2.57 21.27 0.44
C HIS A 205 3.95 21.13 1.13
N VAL A 206 3.97 20.65 2.38
CA VAL A 206 5.17 20.39 3.17
C VAL A 206 5.60 18.94 2.96
N ALA A 207 6.86 18.71 2.62
CA ALA A 207 7.45 17.37 2.57
C ALA A 207 8.44 17.19 3.72
N CYS A 208 8.32 16.12 4.50
CA CYS A 208 9.26 15.76 5.56
C CYS A 208 9.97 14.45 5.21
N THR A 209 11.26 14.52 4.93
CA THR A 209 12.03 13.33 4.58
C THR A 209 12.43 12.54 5.83
N GLN A 210 12.43 11.23 5.69
CA GLN A 210 12.89 10.29 6.70
C GLN A 210 13.85 9.27 6.05
N PRO A 211 14.94 8.88 6.72
CA PRO A 211 15.87 7.90 6.18
C PRO A 211 15.25 6.49 6.11
N ARG A 212 14.27 6.19 6.98
CA ARG A 212 13.70 4.84 7.14
C ARG A 212 12.19 4.81 6.87
N ARG A 213 11.71 3.75 6.20
CA ARG A 213 10.28 3.53 5.90
C ARG A 213 9.41 3.50 7.17
N ILE A 214 9.84 2.78 8.20
CA ILE A 214 9.09 2.64 9.46
C ILE A 214 8.92 4.00 10.15
N ALA A 215 9.99 4.81 10.19
CA ALA A 215 9.94 6.16 10.76
C ALA A 215 8.94 7.05 10.02
N CYS A 216 8.95 7.00 8.68
CA CYS A 216 8.00 7.72 7.83
C CYS A 216 6.53 7.39 8.17
N ILE A 217 6.17 6.09 8.23
CA ILE A 217 4.81 5.65 8.56
C ILE A 217 4.44 6.03 10.00
N SER A 218 5.33 5.76 10.96
CA SER A 218 5.07 5.98 12.38
C SER A 218 4.88 7.47 12.69
N LEU A 219 5.71 8.35 12.13
CA LEU A 219 5.60 9.79 12.31
C LEU A 219 4.34 10.34 11.68
N ALA A 220 4.00 9.93 10.45
CA ALA A 220 2.77 10.36 9.81
C ALA A 220 1.53 9.98 10.63
N LYS A 221 1.47 8.74 11.14
CA LYS A 221 0.39 8.28 12.03
C LYS A 221 0.34 9.07 13.33
N ARG A 222 1.50 9.29 13.97
CA ARG A 222 1.58 10.04 15.23
C ARG A 222 1.15 11.49 15.07
N VAL A 223 1.64 12.17 14.03
CA VAL A 223 1.31 13.58 13.76
C VAL A 223 -0.15 13.73 13.34
N SER A 224 -0.69 12.80 12.55
CA SER A 224 -2.11 12.77 12.21
C SER A 224 -2.99 12.63 13.47
N PHE A 225 -2.61 11.73 14.39
CA PHE A 225 -3.28 11.54 15.67
C PHE A 225 -3.22 12.80 16.56
N GLU A 226 -2.05 13.43 16.69
CA GLU A 226 -1.87 14.65 17.49
C GLU A 226 -2.57 15.89 16.92
N SER A 227 -2.78 15.90 15.60
CA SER A 227 -3.48 16.98 14.88
C SER A 227 -5.00 16.80 14.85
N LEU A 228 -5.52 15.76 15.52
CA LEU A 228 -6.96 15.41 15.59
C LEU A 228 -7.61 15.27 14.20
N SER A 229 -6.83 14.99 13.15
CA SER A 229 -7.27 14.98 11.76
C SER A 229 -7.84 13.62 11.34
N GLN A 230 -8.60 12.96 12.24
CA GLN A 230 -9.06 11.57 12.05
C GLN A 230 -10.07 11.41 10.89
N TYR A 231 -10.66 12.51 10.40
CA TYR A 231 -11.55 12.52 9.23
C TYR A 231 -11.13 13.65 8.28
N GLY A 232 -10.23 13.35 7.34
CA GLY A 232 -9.64 14.28 6.36
C GLY A 232 -8.14 14.53 6.56
N SER A 233 -7.31 13.65 5.97
CA SER A 233 -5.87 13.46 6.21
C SER A 233 -4.96 14.62 5.76
N ARG A 234 -5.01 15.76 6.45
CA ARG A 234 -4.05 16.87 6.26
C ARG A 234 -2.59 16.42 6.40
N VAL A 235 -2.36 15.26 7.01
CA VAL A 235 -1.05 14.60 7.14
C VAL A 235 -1.13 13.19 6.56
N GLY A 236 -0.18 12.84 5.70
CA GLY A 236 -0.04 11.50 5.13
C GLY A 236 1.42 11.09 4.98
N TYR A 237 1.66 9.87 4.51
CA TYR A 237 2.98 9.43 4.08
C TYR A 237 2.97 8.92 2.66
N GLN A 238 4.14 8.93 2.04
CA GLN A 238 4.41 8.32 0.75
C GLN A 238 5.76 7.61 0.81
N ILE A 239 5.74 6.31 0.64
CA ILE A 239 6.93 5.49 0.48
C ILE A 239 6.80 4.70 -0.82
N ARG A 240 7.83 3.93 -1.16
CA ARG A 240 7.79 3.16 -2.39
C ARG A 240 6.65 2.14 -2.36
N PHE A 241 5.78 2.21 -3.38
CA PHE A 241 4.60 1.34 -3.57
C PHE A 241 3.47 1.47 -2.53
N GLU A 242 3.55 2.44 -1.62
CA GLU A 242 2.55 2.62 -0.56
C GLU A 242 2.38 4.11 -0.25
N SER A 243 1.14 4.60 -0.24
CA SER A 243 0.84 6.01 -0.06
C SER A 243 -0.50 6.18 0.65
N THR A 244 -0.58 7.14 1.56
CA THR A 244 -1.84 7.62 2.15
C THR A 244 -2.13 9.07 1.79
N ARG A 245 -1.40 9.62 0.80
CA ARG A 245 -1.57 10.98 0.31
C ARG A 245 -2.90 11.10 -0.44
N THR A 246 -3.67 12.12 -0.10
CA THR A 246 -4.92 12.52 -0.76
C THR A 246 -4.84 13.97 -1.21
N ALA A 247 -5.86 14.48 -1.92
CA ALA A 247 -5.95 15.90 -2.27
C ALA A 247 -6.00 16.82 -1.02
N ALA A 248 -6.46 16.32 0.12
CA ALA A 248 -6.50 17.06 1.38
C ALA A 248 -5.14 17.11 2.11
N THR A 249 -4.17 16.29 1.70
CA THR A 249 -2.88 16.17 2.36
C THR A 249 -2.02 17.42 2.15
N LYS A 250 -1.71 18.09 3.26
CA LYS A 250 -0.87 19.29 3.33
C LYS A 250 0.55 18.98 3.78
N ILE A 251 0.75 17.95 4.62
CA ILE A 251 2.05 17.43 5.01
C ILE A 251 2.19 16.00 4.52
N VAL A 252 3.27 15.71 3.81
CA VAL A 252 3.63 14.34 3.42
C VAL A 252 4.98 13.96 4.03
N PHE A 253 4.99 12.88 4.81
CA PHE A 253 6.23 12.21 5.19
C PHE A 253 6.66 11.30 4.05
N LEU A 254 7.93 11.31 3.66
CA LEU A 254 8.44 10.43 2.60
C LEU A 254 9.87 9.99 2.84
N THR A 255 10.28 8.89 2.20
CA THR A 255 11.68 8.48 2.25
C THR A 255 12.56 9.37 1.38
N VAL A 256 13.80 9.64 1.81
CA VAL A 256 14.79 10.44 1.06
C VAL A 256 14.94 9.94 -0.39
N GLY A 257 15.08 8.63 -0.60
CA GLY A 257 15.19 8.05 -1.94
C GLY A 257 13.97 8.28 -2.84
N LEU A 258 12.76 8.39 -2.27
CA LEU A 258 11.56 8.73 -3.04
C LEU A 258 11.59 10.19 -3.49
N LEU A 259 12.02 11.11 -2.61
CA LEU A 259 12.17 12.52 -2.97
C LEU A 259 13.22 12.70 -4.08
N LEU A 260 14.37 12.03 -3.99
CA LEU A 260 15.39 12.06 -5.06
C LEU A 260 14.84 11.57 -6.40
N ARG A 261 14.01 10.53 -6.40
CA ARG A 261 13.33 10.05 -7.61
C ARG A 261 12.28 11.05 -8.14
N GLN A 262 11.60 11.79 -7.26
CA GLN A 262 10.73 12.89 -7.68
C GLN A 262 11.55 14.02 -8.32
N ILE A 263 12.72 14.37 -7.76
CA ILE A 263 13.64 15.36 -8.35
C ILE A 263 14.12 14.90 -9.73
N GLN A 264 14.46 13.62 -9.89
CA GLN A 264 14.86 13.08 -11.19
C GLN A 264 13.81 13.29 -12.28
N ARG A 265 12.52 13.25 -11.91
CA ARG A 265 11.40 13.47 -12.84
C ARG A 265 11.07 14.95 -13.00
N GLU A 266 11.04 15.69 -11.90
CA GLU A 266 10.70 17.11 -11.82
C GLU A 266 11.77 17.83 -10.99
N PRO A 267 12.88 18.26 -11.62
CA PRO A 267 14.06 18.80 -10.92
C PRO A 267 13.78 19.99 -10.01
N ARG A 268 12.78 20.81 -10.38
CA ARG A 268 12.40 21.97 -9.59
C ARG A 268 11.54 21.65 -8.38
N LEU A 269 10.86 20.50 -8.32
CA LEU A 269 9.87 20.15 -7.27
C LEU A 269 8.78 21.23 -7.05
N PRO A 270 8.00 21.62 -8.08
CA PRO A 270 6.97 22.66 -7.94
C PRO A 270 5.88 22.32 -6.93
N GLN A 271 5.67 21.03 -6.64
CA GLN A 271 4.65 20.53 -5.73
C GLN A 271 4.96 20.77 -4.23
N TYR A 272 6.11 21.34 -3.89
CA TYR A 272 6.51 21.60 -2.50
C TYR A 272 6.93 23.06 -2.31
N GLN A 273 6.50 23.62 -1.18
CA GLN A 273 6.92 24.96 -0.72
C GLN A 273 7.87 24.91 0.47
N VAL A 274 7.81 23.84 1.28
CA VAL A 274 8.74 23.60 2.39
C VAL A 274 9.22 22.16 2.34
N LEU A 275 10.54 21.97 2.36
CA LEU A 275 11.17 20.67 2.55
C LEU A 275 11.82 20.62 3.94
N ILE A 276 11.42 19.63 4.72
CA ILE A 276 12.07 19.29 5.98
C ILE A 276 12.97 18.09 5.72
N VAL A 277 14.26 18.26 5.97
CA VAL A 277 15.23 17.18 5.93
C VAL A 277 15.53 16.78 7.37
N ASP A 278 14.91 15.67 7.81
CA ASP A 278 15.07 15.19 9.18
C ASP A 278 16.31 14.30 9.34
N GLU A 279 16.75 14.12 10.58
CA GLU A 279 17.84 13.21 10.97
C GLU A 279 19.15 13.45 10.18
N VAL A 280 19.46 14.71 9.83
CA VAL A 280 20.67 15.03 9.03
C VAL A 280 21.98 14.62 9.70
N HIS A 281 21.97 14.51 11.02
CA HIS A 281 23.10 14.06 11.81
C HIS A 281 23.44 12.56 11.67
N GLU A 282 22.53 11.73 11.15
CA GLU A 282 22.84 10.32 10.91
C GLU A 282 23.76 10.14 9.68
N ARG A 283 23.98 11.18 8.87
CA ARG A 283 24.95 11.22 7.74
C ARG A 283 24.82 10.04 6.77
N HIS A 284 23.57 9.66 6.47
CA HIS A 284 23.23 8.67 5.45
C HIS A 284 23.59 9.14 4.05
N LEU A 285 24.01 8.22 3.19
CA LEU A 285 24.47 8.47 1.82
C LEU A 285 23.49 9.33 1.02
N HIS A 286 22.22 8.91 0.97
CA HIS A 286 21.19 9.60 0.20
C HIS A 286 20.81 10.96 0.81
N ASN A 287 20.98 11.13 2.13
CA ASN A 287 20.67 12.39 2.80
C ASN A 287 21.75 13.43 2.47
N ASP A 288 23.02 13.07 2.60
CA ASP A 288 24.16 13.92 2.19
C ASP A 288 24.09 14.27 0.69
N PHE A 289 23.69 13.31 -0.16
CA PHE A 289 23.43 13.59 -1.58
C PHE A 289 22.28 14.57 -1.79
N LEU A 290 21.14 14.39 -1.10
CA LEU A 290 20.01 15.32 -1.16
C LEU A 290 20.43 16.73 -0.74
N LEU A 291 21.26 16.91 0.29
CA LEU A 291 21.77 18.22 0.68
C LEU A 291 22.61 18.89 -0.43
N GLY A 292 23.38 18.11 -1.18
CA GLY A 292 24.09 18.57 -2.39
C GLY A 292 23.14 19.03 -3.49
N VAL A 293 22.09 18.25 -3.76
CA VAL A 293 21.07 18.58 -4.75
C VAL A 293 20.31 19.84 -4.36
N LEU A 294 19.89 19.96 -3.09
CA LEU A 294 19.20 21.13 -2.57
C LEU A 294 20.08 22.39 -2.62
N ARG A 295 21.39 22.28 -2.33
CA ARG A 295 22.32 23.41 -2.43
C ARG A 295 22.37 24.01 -3.84
N ARG A 296 22.20 23.20 -4.89
CA ARG A 296 22.10 23.67 -6.28
C ARG A 296 20.71 24.15 -6.65
N LEU A 297 19.66 23.53 -6.12
CA LEU A 297 18.28 23.90 -6.40
C LEU A 297 17.84 25.23 -5.76
N LEU A 298 18.34 25.54 -4.56
CA LEU A 298 17.87 26.71 -3.79
C LEU A 298 18.07 28.06 -4.50
N PRO A 299 19.20 28.33 -5.20
CA PRO A 299 19.34 29.51 -6.04
C PRO A 299 18.31 29.61 -7.18
N GLU A 300 17.84 28.48 -7.73
CA GLU A 300 16.83 28.44 -8.79
C GLU A 300 15.39 28.53 -8.27
N ARG A 301 15.17 28.23 -6.98
CA ARG A 301 13.86 28.22 -6.31
C ARG A 301 13.89 29.10 -5.05
N PRO A 302 13.96 30.44 -5.18
CA PRO A 302 14.00 31.35 -4.03
C PRO A 302 12.76 31.27 -3.13
N ASP A 303 11.63 30.78 -3.68
CA ASP A 303 10.37 30.54 -2.99
C ASP A 303 10.40 29.28 -2.10
N LEU A 304 11.26 28.30 -2.41
CA LEU A 304 11.37 27.05 -1.67
C LEU A 304 12.08 27.27 -0.33
N LYS A 305 11.44 26.89 0.78
CA LYS A 305 12.03 26.92 2.11
C LYS A 305 12.54 25.54 2.53
N VAL A 306 13.67 25.48 3.25
CA VAL A 306 14.28 24.24 3.74
C VAL A 306 14.50 24.31 5.25
N ILE A 307 14.10 23.25 5.96
CA ILE A 307 14.41 23.06 7.38
C ILE A 307 15.28 21.82 7.53
N LEU A 308 16.45 21.98 8.14
CA LEU A 308 17.32 20.85 8.51
C LEU A 308 17.11 20.53 9.98
N MET A 309 16.77 19.28 10.31
CA MET A 309 16.56 18.88 11.71
C MET A 309 17.67 17.93 12.17
N SER A 310 18.36 18.32 13.25
CA SER A 310 19.52 17.60 13.79
C SER A 310 19.38 17.35 15.29
N ALA A 311 19.80 16.16 15.75
CA ALA A 311 19.86 15.84 17.18
C ALA A 311 21.24 16.06 17.82
N THR A 312 22.28 16.39 17.04
CA THR A 312 23.67 16.46 17.51
C THR A 312 24.29 17.85 17.40
N ILE A 313 25.39 18.04 18.15
CA ILE A 313 26.13 19.31 18.34
C ILE A 313 26.88 19.79 17.07
N ASN A 314 27.11 18.97 16.05
CA ASN A 314 27.78 19.41 14.81
C ASN A 314 26.86 20.23 13.88
N ILE A 315 26.23 21.27 14.45
CA ILE A 315 25.28 22.15 13.77
C ILE A 315 26.02 23.16 12.90
N SER A 316 27.25 23.52 13.28
CA SER A 316 28.13 24.42 12.54
C SER A 316 28.45 23.89 11.14
N LEU A 317 28.60 22.57 10.97
CA LEU A 317 28.80 21.97 9.65
C LEU A 317 27.62 22.24 8.71
N PHE A 318 26.39 21.99 9.14
CA PHE A 318 25.20 22.21 8.31
C PHE A 318 24.93 23.70 8.07
N SER A 319 25.12 24.53 9.10
CA SER A 319 24.95 25.98 8.97
C SER A 319 25.96 26.57 7.97
N SER A 320 27.25 26.25 8.12
CA SER A 320 28.31 26.75 7.22
C SER A 320 28.14 26.25 5.78
N TYR A 321 27.75 24.99 5.60
CA TYR A 321 27.51 24.41 4.28
C TYR A 321 26.40 25.13 3.49
N PHE A 322 25.37 25.64 4.17
CA PHE A 322 24.30 26.47 3.59
C PHE A 322 24.52 27.98 3.80
N GLY A 323 25.79 28.43 3.84
CA GLY A 323 26.11 29.87 3.83
C GLY A 323 25.83 30.61 5.14
N GLY A 324 25.95 29.93 6.28
CA GLY A 324 25.69 30.51 7.60
C GLY A 324 24.21 30.49 7.98
N ALA A 325 23.47 29.48 7.54
CA ALA A 325 22.04 29.34 7.83
C ALA A 325 21.75 29.44 9.34
N PRO A 326 20.74 30.21 9.77
CA PRO A 326 20.46 30.44 11.18
C PRO A 326 20.08 29.14 11.90
N VAL A 327 20.54 29.05 13.15
CA VAL A 327 20.32 27.90 14.02
C VAL A 327 19.32 28.25 15.11
N VAL A 328 18.25 27.47 15.20
CA VAL A 328 17.33 27.47 16.34
C VAL A 328 17.64 26.24 17.20
N GLN A 329 18.35 26.48 18.30
CA GLN A 329 18.73 25.44 19.25
C GLN A 329 17.68 25.32 20.37
N VAL A 330 17.18 24.10 20.54
CA VAL A 330 16.20 23.72 21.55
C VAL A 330 16.94 22.97 22.67
N PRO A 331 17.02 23.53 23.90
CA PRO A 331 17.69 22.88 25.03
C PRO A 331 16.93 21.61 25.46
N GLY A 332 17.69 20.57 25.78
CA GLY A 332 17.15 19.26 26.12
C GLY A 332 16.60 19.17 27.55
N ARG A 333 15.31 18.90 27.67
CA ARG A 333 14.79 17.92 28.65
C ARG A 333 13.93 16.93 27.88
N LEU A 334 14.23 15.64 28.02
CA LEU A 334 13.62 14.56 27.25
C LEU A 334 12.24 14.25 27.80
N PHE A 335 11.20 14.20 26.95
CA PHE A 335 9.87 13.73 27.36
C PHE A 335 9.63 12.31 26.84
N PRO A 336 9.00 11.43 27.66
CA PRO A 336 8.77 10.04 27.29
C PRO A 336 7.74 9.91 26.16
N ILE A 337 7.99 8.99 25.22
CA ILE A 337 7.06 8.61 24.14
C ILE A 337 6.91 7.09 24.21
N THR A 338 5.75 6.62 24.69
CA THR A 338 5.51 5.19 24.92
C THR A 338 5.26 4.46 23.61
N VAL A 339 6.23 3.65 23.17
CA VAL A 339 6.10 2.72 22.03
C VAL A 339 5.95 1.25 22.48
N PHE A 340 6.36 0.93 23.71
CA PHE A 340 6.38 -0.46 24.21
C PHE A 340 5.58 -0.62 25.51
N ASP A 341 5.04 -1.82 25.69
CA ASP A 341 4.35 -2.21 26.92
C ASP A 341 5.29 -2.19 28.14
N VAL A 342 4.68 -1.88 29.28
CA VAL A 342 5.33 -1.87 30.60
C VAL A 342 5.41 -3.31 31.11
N ALA A 343 6.55 -3.69 31.71
CA ALA A 343 6.69 -5.02 32.30
C ALA A 343 5.78 -5.19 33.52
N PRO A 344 5.21 -6.39 33.76
CA PRO A 344 4.41 -6.66 34.95
C PRO A 344 5.17 -6.41 36.26
N PRO A 345 4.47 -6.13 37.37
CA PRO A 345 5.10 -6.01 38.68
C PRO A 345 5.96 -7.23 39.03
N GLY A 346 7.17 -7.00 39.56
CA GLY A 346 8.12 -8.06 39.91
C GLY A 346 9.00 -8.56 38.75
N VAL A 347 8.73 -8.15 37.51
CA VAL A 347 9.51 -8.56 36.33
C VAL A 347 10.37 -7.40 35.80
N ARG A 348 11.67 -7.65 35.59
CA ARG A 348 12.58 -6.66 35.00
C ARG A 348 12.57 -6.77 33.47
N LYS A 349 12.31 -5.66 32.79
CA LYS A 349 12.47 -5.54 31.34
C LYS A 349 13.94 -5.45 30.97
N CYS A 350 14.46 -6.44 30.24
CA CYS A 350 15.80 -6.43 29.67
C CYS A 350 15.69 -6.38 28.14
N ILE A 351 16.38 -5.44 27.50
CA ILE A 351 16.34 -5.25 26.05
C ILE A 351 17.76 -5.35 25.52
N LEU A 352 18.02 -6.31 24.64
CA LEU A 352 19.21 -6.34 23.81
C LEU A 352 18.88 -5.65 22.49
N SER A 353 19.68 -4.65 22.12
CA SER A 353 19.46 -3.84 20.92
C SER A 353 20.78 -3.52 20.24
N THR A 354 20.73 -3.29 18.93
CA THR A 354 21.78 -2.59 18.18
C THR A 354 21.65 -1.07 18.37
N ASN A 355 22.40 -0.28 17.59
CA ASN A 355 22.27 1.18 17.51
C ASN A 355 20.86 1.67 17.11
N ILE A 356 19.90 0.80 16.77
CA ILE A 356 18.50 1.20 16.54
C ILE A 356 17.84 1.88 17.76
N ALA A 357 18.25 1.52 18.97
CA ALA A 357 17.77 2.17 20.21
C ALA A 357 18.46 3.52 20.48
N GLU A 358 19.54 3.85 19.76
CA GLU A 358 20.32 5.08 19.91
C GLU A 358 19.60 6.31 19.33
N THR A 359 18.84 6.14 18.24
CA THR A 359 18.08 7.22 17.58
C THR A 359 16.62 6.82 17.33
N SER A 360 16.41 5.79 16.51
CA SER A 360 15.17 5.44 15.80
C SER A 360 14.01 5.00 16.68
N VAL A 361 14.31 4.46 17.86
CA VAL A 361 13.31 3.86 18.74
C VAL A 361 13.43 4.48 20.13
N THR A 362 12.36 5.11 20.60
CA THR A 362 12.19 5.55 21.99
C THR A 362 11.58 4.42 22.80
N ILE A 363 12.37 3.86 23.73
CA ILE A 363 11.89 2.91 24.72
C ILE A 363 11.78 3.64 26.06
N ASP A 364 10.58 3.64 26.63
CA ASP A 364 10.32 4.27 27.92
C ASP A 364 10.70 3.36 29.09
N GLY A 365 10.97 3.99 30.24
CA GLY A 365 11.30 3.30 31.49
C GLY A 365 12.74 2.78 31.58
N ILE A 366 13.60 3.08 30.61
CA ILE A 366 15.02 2.73 30.68
C ILE A 366 15.71 3.59 31.73
N ARG A 367 16.26 2.92 32.75
CA ARG A 367 17.06 3.54 33.84
C ARG A 367 18.51 3.10 33.83
N PHE A 368 18.79 1.97 33.19
CA PHE A 368 20.12 1.38 33.10
C PHE A 368 20.42 1.11 31.64
N VAL A 369 21.54 1.66 31.16
CA VAL A 369 22.09 1.38 29.84
C VAL A 369 23.42 0.68 30.06
N VAL A 370 23.65 -0.40 29.30
CA VAL A 370 24.96 -1.05 29.23
C VAL A 370 25.47 -0.83 27.81
N ASP A 371 26.52 -0.04 27.68
CA ASP A 371 27.11 0.36 26.41
C ASP A 371 28.37 -0.47 26.13
N SER A 372 28.31 -1.31 25.10
CA SER A 372 29.44 -2.13 24.67
C SER A 372 30.58 -1.34 24.02
N GLY A 373 30.34 -0.08 23.61
CA GLY A 373 31.31 0.71 22.84
C GLY A 373 31.45 0.28 21.39
N LYS A 374 30.68 -0.71 20.93
CA LYS A 374 30.77 -1.29 19.58
C LYS A 374 29.53 -1.04 18.75
N VAL A 375 29.72 -1.00 17.44
CA VAL A 375 28.67 -0.96 16.43
C VAL A 375 29.08 -1.84 15.24
N LYS A 376 28.10 -2.44 14.56
CA LYS A 376 28.34 -3.13 13.29
C LYS A 376 27.81 -2.28 12.16
N GLU A 377 28.66 -1.97 11.20
CA GLU A 377 28.31 -1.15 10.04
C GLU A 377 28.85 -1.79 8.76
N MET A 378 28.21 -1.49 7.65
CA MET A 378 28.72 -1.88 6.33
C MET A 378 29.92 -0.99 6.01
N GLY A 379 31.07 -1.62 5.81
CA GLY A 379 32.29 -1.00 5.30
C GLY A 379 32.62 -1.56 3.91
N TYR A 380 33.16 -0.72 3.04
CA TYR A 380 33.71 -1.14 1.76
C TYR A 380 35.16 -1.51 1.93
N ASP A 381 35.52 -2.72 1.51
CA ASP A 381 36.90 -3.19 1.42
C ASP A 381 37.41 -2.94 -0.01
N PRO A 382 38.32 -1.97 -0.23
CA PRO A 382 38.83 -1.66 -1.57
C PRO A 382 39.67 -2.79 -2.18
N GLN A 383 40.34 -3.60 -1.35
CA GLN A 383 41.18 -4.70 -1.83
C GLN A 383 40.32 -5.87 -2.28
N ALA A 384 39.29 -6.21 -1.49
CA ALA A 384 38.36 -7.28 -1.80
C ALA A 384 37.22 -6.84 -2.75
N LYS A 385 37.11 -5.54 -3.05
CA LYS A 385 36.04 -4.91 -3.85
C LYS A 385 34.62 -5.27 -3.39
N LEU A 386 34.42 -5.50 -2.09
CA LEU A 386 33.15 -5.97 -1.54
C LEU A 386 32.74 -5.21 -0.29
N GLN A 387 31.43 -5.10 -0.09
CA GLN A 387 30.89 -4.57 1.15
C GLN A 387 30.88 -5.66 2.22
N ARG A 388 31.43 -5.36 3.39
CA ARG A 388 31.51 -6.28 4.52
C ARG A 388 30.90 -5.62 5.75
N LEU A 389 30.04 -6.37 6.46
CA LEU A 389 29.62 -5.98 7.79
C LEU A 389 30.81 -6.15 8.74
N GLN A 390 31.33 -5.05 9.26
CA GLN A 390 32.47 -5.02 10.16
C GLN A 390 32.09 -4.38 11.49
N GLU A 391 32.81 -4.76 12.54
CA GLU A 391 32.63 -4.17 13.86
C GLU A 391 33.60 -3.00 14.03
N PHE A 392 33.08 -1.87 14.50
CA PHE A 392 33.82 -0.66 14.77
C PHE A 392 33.59 -0.17 16.19
N TRP A 393 34.53 0.63 16.68
CA TRP A 393 34.30 1.46 17.87
C TRP A 393 33.30 2.57 17.54
N ILE A 394 32.46 2.91 18.52
CA ILE A 394 31.52 4.02 18.39
C ILE A 394 32.23 5.37 18.50
N SER A 395 31.53 6.43 18.10
CA SER A 395 31.97 7.80 18.34
C SER A 395 31.65 8.28 19.76
N GLN A 396 32.31 9.35 20.20
CA GLN A 396 31.96 10.05 21.44
C GLN A 396 30.51 10.54 21.43
N ALA A 397 30.04 11.05 20.29
CA ALA A 397 28.65 11.46 20.11
C ALA A 397 27.67 10.30 20.30
N SER A 398 27.95 9.12 19.73
CA SER A 398 27.12 7.92 19.90
C SER A 398 27.08 7.45 21.35
N ALA A 399 28.23 7.46 22.04
CA ALA A 399 28.30 7.13 23.46
C ALA A 399 27.46 8.09 24.33
N GLU A 400 27.44 9.39 24.00
CA GLU A 400 26.62 10.37 24.71
C GLU A 400 25.13 10.18 24.41
N GLN A 401 24.76 9.86 23.17
CA GLN A 401 23.38 9.52 22.83
C GLN A 401 22.88 8.28 23.58
N ARG A 402 23.70 7.23 23.68
CA ARG A 402 23.39 6.01 24.45
C ARG A 402 23.20 6.31 25.93
N LYS A 403 24.10 7.11 26.52
CA LYS A 403 23.96 7.61 27.91
C LYS A 403 22.66 8.37 28.12
N GLY A 404 22.28 9.24 27.18
CA GLY A 404 21.03 10.00 27.22
C GLY A 404 19.76 9.14 27.30
N ARG A 405 19.82 7.87 26.87
CA ARG A 405 18.67 6.93 26.94
C ARG A 405 18.31 6.56 28.38
N ALA A 406 19.26 6.53 29.31
CA ALA A 406 19.01 6.24 30.72
C ALA A 406 18.34 7.40 31.47
N GLY A 407 18.49 8.64 30.98
CA GLY A 407 18.05 9.86 31.66
C GLY A 407 16.60 10.29 31.34
N ARG A 408 15.85 9.50 30.57
CA ARG A 408 14.56 9.93 30.00
C ARG A 408 13.41 10.03 30.97
N THR A 409 13.32 9.10 31.91
CA THR A 409 12.20 9.04 32.87
C THR A 409 12.59 9.52 34.26
N GLY A 410 13.85 9.95 34.43
CA GLY A 410 14.46 10.42 35.66
C GLY A 410 15.94 10.00 35.73
N PRO A 411 16.59 10.11 36.91
CA PRO A 411 17.98 9.71 37.10
C PRO A 411 18.22 8.25 36.65
N GLY A 412 19.26 8.04 35.86
CA GLY A 412 19.64 6.73 35.34
C GLY A 412 21.16 6.58 35.27
N VAL A 413 21.62 5.35 35.04
CA VAL A 413 23.04 4.99 35.01
C VAL A 413 23.38 4.40 33.65
N CYS A 414 24.51 4.82 33.08
CA CYS A 414 25.09 4.24 31.88
C CYS A 414 26.41 3.56 32.24
N PHE A 415 26.48 2.24 32.07
CA PHE A 415 27.69 1.44 32.27
C PHE A 415 28.40 1.29 30.93
N ARG A 416 29.59 1.89 30.79
CA ARG A 416 30.44 1.78 29.59
C ARG A 416 31.40 0.60 29.77
N LEU A 417 31.43 -0.33 28.82
CA LEU A 417 32.28 -1.53 28.86
C LEU A 417 33.65 -1.31 28.17
N TYR A 418 34.21 -0.10 28.31
CA TYR A 418 35.48 0.33 27.72
C TYR A 418 36.14 1.37 28.64
N ALA A 419 37.46 1.54 28.54
CA ALA A 419 38.21 2.44 29.40
C ALA A 419 37.96 3.91 29.04
N GLU A 420 38.22 4.82 29.97
CA GLU A 420 38.15 6.27 29.71
C GLU A 420 39.16 6.69 28.62
N SER A 421 40.35 6.10 28.62
CA SER A 421 41.34 6.29 27.54
C SER A 421 40.82 5.87 26.16
N ASP A 422 39.99 4.83 26.10
CA ASP A 422 39.38 4.41 24.82
C ASP A 422 38.35 5.46 24.38
N TYR A 423 37.53 5.98 25.30
CA TYR A 423 36.56 7.04 25.02
C TYR A 423 37.21 8.31 24.48
N ASP A 424 38.31 8.72 25.10
CA ASP A 424 39.07 9.90 24.68
C ASP A 424 39.71 9.70 23.29
N ALA A 425 40.06 8.45 22.95
CA ALA A 425 40.58 8.08 21.64
C ALA A 425 39.49 7.89 20.56
N PHE A 426 38.21 7.79 20.93
CA PHE A 426 37.12 7.67 19.96
C PHE A 426 37.00 8.92 19.09
N ALA A 427 36.61 8.73 17.83
CA ALA A 427 36.28 9.84 16.96
C ALA A 427 35.12 10.67 17.57
N PRO A 428 35.13 12.01 17.43
CA PRO A 428 34.09 12.85 18.01
C PRO A 428 32.70 12.57 17.43
N TYR A 429 32.63 12.22 16.14
CA TYR A 429 31.39 11.93 15.41
C TYR A 429 31.52 10.65 14.56
N PRO A 430 30.41 9.97 14.22
CA PRO A 430 30.43 8.84 13.31
C PRO A 430 30.97 9.23 11.93
N VAL A 431 31.70 8.32 11.29
CA VAL A 431 32.18 8.52 9.91
C VAL A 431 30.98 8.51 8.96
N PRO A 432 30.78 9.56 8.13
CA PRO A 432 29.66 9.64 7.17
C PRO A 432 29.62 8.44 6.24
N GLU A 433 28.42 7.95 5.91
CA GLU A 433 28.24 6.75 5.09
C GLU A 433 28.92 6.88 3.72
N ILE A 434 28.87 8.08 3.11
CA ILE A 434 29.51 8.41 1.83
C ILE A 434 31.02 8.14 1.78
N ARG A 435 31.70 8.06 2.93
CA ARG A 435 33.15 7.77 3.00
C ARG A 435 33.49 6.30 3.17
N ARG A 436 32.51 5.45 3.46
CA ARG A 436 32.73 4.07 3.88
C ARG A 436 31.96 3.02 3.07
N VAL A 437 31.10 3.43 2.12
CA VAL A 437 30.34 2.52 1.25
C VAL A 437 30.75 2.64 -0.21
N ALA A 438 30.41 1.62 -1.01
CA ALA A 438 30.57 1.68 -2.46
C ALA A 438 29.63 2.76 -3.06
N LEU A 439 30.12 3.49 -4.06
CA LEU A 439 29.44 4.67 -4.60
C LEU A 439 28.76 4.41 -5.95
N ASP A 440 28.76 3.17 -6.45
CA ASP A 440 28.29 2.80 -7.78
C ASP A 440 26.84 3.25 -8.04
N ALA A 441 25.93 2.92 -7.11
CA ALA A 441 24.52 3.30 -7.22
C ALA A 441 24.32 4.83 -7.14
N LEU A 442 25.10 5.51 -6.30
CA LEU A 442 25.05 6.97 -6.17
C LEU A 442 25.55 7.65 -7.45
N VAL A 443 26.71 7.25 -7.97
CA VAL A 443 27.28 7.81 -9.20
C VAL A 443 26.33 7.58 -10.38
N LEU A 444 25.74 6.39 -10.49
CA LEU A 444 24.77 6.08 -11.53
C LEU A 444 23.52 6.97 -11.40
N GLN A 445 23.00 7.15 -10.18
CA GLN A 445 21.88 8.04 -9.92
C GLN A 445 22.23 9.49 -10.28
N MET A 446 23.39 9.99 -9.88
CA MET A 446 23.86 11.35 -10.18
C MET A 446 23.91 11.62 -11.68
N LYS A 447 24.51 10.69 -12.44
CA LYS A 447 24.56 10.77 -13.90
C LYS A 447 23.14 10.76 -14.49
N SER A 448 22.22 9.97 -13.94
CA SER A 448 20.83 9.88 -14.42
C SER A 448 19.97 11.11 -14.10
N MET A 449 20.37 11.88 -13.08
CA MET A 449 19.74 13.15 -12.70
C MET A 449 20.39 14.34 -13.40
N CYS A 450 21.42 14.12 -14.24
CA CYS A 450 22.18 15.16 -14.91
C CYS A 450 22.72 16.24 -13.95
N VAL A 451 23.05 15.87 -12.71
CA VAL A 451 23.57 16.81 -11.69
C VAL A 451 25.08 17.05 -11.84
N GLY A 452 25.60 17.06 -13.08
CA GLY A 452 27.02 17.31 -13.37
C GLY A 452 27.98 16.19 -12.96
N ASP A 453 29.28 16.52 -12.94
CA ASP A 453 30.36 15.58 -12.63
C ASP A 453 30.38 15.25 -11.12
N PRO A 454 30.33 13.95 -10.73
CA PRO A 454 30.46 13.52 -9.34
C PRO A 454 31.70 14.06 -8.62
N ARG A 455 32.80 14.34 -9.34
CA ARG A 455 34.06 14.85 -8.76
C ARG A 455 33.96 16.29 -8.29
N THR A 456 33.11 17.09 -8.92
CA THR A 456 32.94 18.53 -8.63
C THR A 456 31.60 18.82 -7.94
N PHE A 457 30.82 17.78 -7.66
CA PHE A 457 29.54 17.91 -6.99
C PHE A 457 29.72 18.44 -5.56
N PRO A 458 28.90 19.41 -5.10
CA PRO A 458 29.08 20.05 -3.81
C PRO A 458 28.53 19.14 -2.70
N PHE A 459 29.25 18.07 -2.36
CA PHE A 459 28.92 17.29 -1.17
C PHE A 459 29.21 18.09 0.10
N ILE A 460 28.43 17.85 1.17
CA ILE A 460 28.69 18.44 2.49
C ILE A 460 30.06 18.05 3.02
N GLU A 461 30.43 16.78 2.83
CA GLU A 461 31.79 16.29 2.93
C GLU A 461 32.04 15.38 1.71
N PRO A 462 33.07 15.64 0.90
CA PRO A 462 33.31 14.85 -0.29
C PRO A 462 33.72 13.41 0.06
N PRO A 463 33.32 12.43 -0.78
CA PRO A 463 33.85 11.06 -0.71
C PRO A 463 35.36 11.04 -1.01
N PRO A 464 36.07 9.97 -0.61
CA PRO A 464 37.44 9.76 -1.04
C PRO A 464 37.53 9.72 -2.58
N PRO A 465 38.45 10.48 -3.21
CA PRO A 465 38.58 10.51 -4.67
C PRO A 465 38.78 9.12 -5.29
N ALA A 466 39.60 8.27 -4.66
CA ALA A 466 39.83 6.90 -5.11
C ALA A 466 38.54 6.06 -5.13
N SER A 467 37.63 6.24 -4.17
CA SER A 467 36.34 5.54 -4.13
C SER A 467 35.41 5.98 -5.26
N LEU A 468 35.42 7.28 -5.62
CA LEU A 468 34.68 7.79 -6.77
C LEU A 468 35.22 7.23 -8.09
N GLU A 469 36.54 7.26 -8.29
CA GLU A 469 37.15 6.69 -9.50
C GLU A 469 36.86 5.20 -9.63
N THR A 470 36.95 4.46 -8.51
CA THR A 470 36.62 3.03 -8.49
C THR A 470 35.17 2.79 -8.93
N ALA A 471 34.22 3.60 -8.45
CA ALA A 471 32.82 3.48 -8.83
C ALA A 471 32.58 3.82 -10.31
N ILE A 472 33.24 4.85 -10.83
CA ILE A 472 33.13 5.24 -12.25
C ILE A 472 33.72 4.16 -13.16
N LEU A 473 34.91 3.65 -12.84
CA LEU A 473 35.53 2.54 -13.57
C LEU A 473 34.66 1.29 -13.52
N TYR A 474 34.13 0.96 -12.34
CA TYR A 474 33.22 -0.17 -12.18
C TYR A 474 31.95 -0.03 -13.05
N LEU A 475 31.33 1.14 -13.08
CA LEU A 475 30.16 1.38 -13.93
C LEU A 475 30.49 1.31 -15.42
N ARG A 476 31.71 1.70 -15.83
CA ARG A 476 32.21 1.50 -17.21
C ARG A 476 32.41 0.02 -17.52
N ASP A 477 33.00 -0.74 -16.61
CA ASP A 477 33.18 -2.19 -16.75
C ASP A 477 31.82 -2.92 -16.81
N GLN A 478 30.82 -2.44 -16.07
CA GLN A 478 29.45 -2.94 -16.16
C GLN A 478 28.72 -2.51 -17.45
N GLY A 479 29.32 -1.64 -18.26
CA GLY A 479 28.73 -1.07 -19.47
C GLY A 479 27.62 -0.06 -19.18
N ALA A 480 27.45 0.38 -17.94
CA ALA A 480 26.47 1.41 -17.55
C ALA A 480 26.93 2.82 -17.95
N LEU A 481 28.24 3.03 -18.05
CA LEU A 481 28.85 4.26 -18.58
C LEU A 481 29.72 3.93 -19.79
N ASP A 482 29.82 4.86 -20.75
CA ASP A 482 30.72 4.74 -21.90
C ASP A 482 32.15 5.25 -21.60
N SER A 483 33.00 5.30 -22.62
CA SER A 483 34.38 5.79 -22.48
C SER A 483 34.49 7.27 -22.12
N SER A 484 33.45 8.06 -22.40
CA SER A 484 33.31 9.46 -22.02
C SER A 484 32.64 9.66 -20.66
N GLU A 485 32.36 8.57 -19.94
CA GLU A 485 31.60 8.55 -18.69
C GLU A 485 30.17 9.09 -18.80
N ALA A 486 29.60 9.05 -20.00
CA ALA A 486 28.19 9.33 -20.24
C ALA A 486 27.36 8.07 -20.03
N LEU A 487 26.07 8.25 -19.71
CA LEU A 487 25.15 7.14 -19.51
C LEU A 487 24.91 6.38 -20.82
N THR A 488 25.12 5.08 -20.79
CA THR A 488 24.72 4.19 -21.89
C THR A 488 23.22 3.89 -21.81
N PRO A 489 22.60 3.34 -22.88
CA PRO A 489 21.22 2.91 -22.83
C PRO A 489 20.95 1.90 -21.70
N ILE A 490 21.87 0.98 -21.39
CA ILE A 490 21.73 0.04 -20.27
C ILE A 490 21.86 0.77 -18.93
N GLY A 491 22.82 1.69 -18.80
CA GLY A 491 22.99 2.54 -17.61
C GLY A 491 21.74 3.33 -17.28
N SER A 492 21.10 3.92 -18.29
CA SER A 492 19.85 4.68 -18.14
C SER A 492 18.71 3.87 -17.52
N LEU A 493 18.68 2.55 -17.67
CA LEU A 493 17.67 1.73 -16.98
C LEU A 493 18.11 1.07 -15.72
N LEU A 494 19.40 0.79 -15.58
CA LEU A 494 19.94 0.45 -14.29
C LEU A 494 19.61 1.56 -13.28
N ALA A 495 19.70 2.83 -13.70
CA ALA A 495 19.34 3.98 -12.87
C ALA A 495 17.84 4.05 -12.49
N GLN A 496 16.95 3.45 -13.28
CA GLN A 496 15.50 3.43 -12.99
C GLN A 496 15.10 2.29 -12.07
N LEU A 497 15.97 1.28 -11.94
CA LEU A 497 15.74 0.09 -11.14
C LEU A 497 16.20 0.32 -9.69
N PRO A 498 15.45 -0.18 -8.71
CA PRO A 498 15.72 0.01 -7.28
C PRO A 498 16.64 -1.05 -6.70
N VAL A 499 17.57 -1.58 -7.50
CA VAL A 499 18.43 -2.70 -7.14
C VAL A 499 19.86 -2.36 -7.51
N ASP A 500 20.80 -3.12 -6.96
CA ASP A 500 22.20 -2.99 -7.32
C ASP A 500 22.41 -3.22 -8.82
N VAL A 501 23.44 -2.56 -9.37
CA VAL A 501 23.77 -2.52 -10.80
C VAL A 501 23.80 -3.93 -11.42
N VAL A 502 24.39 -4.92 -10.74
CA VAL A 502 24.49 -6.30 -11.24
C VAL A 502 23.14 -7.00 -11.26
N ILE A 503 22.32 -6.83 -10.21
CA ILE A 503 20.97 -7.42 -10.15
C ILE A 503 20.08 -6.76 -11.21
N GLY A 504 20.17 -5.44 -11.37
CA GLY A 504 19.45 -4.71 -12.42
C GLY A 504 19.85 -5.18 -13.81
N LYS A 505 21.15 -5.40 -14.05
CA LYS A 505 21.66 -5.89 -15.34
C LYS A 505 21.20 -7.31 -15.59
N MET A 506 21.23 -8.16 -14.58
CA MET A 506 20.70 -9.52 -14.63
C MET A 506 19.21 -9.50 -15.00
N LEU A 507 18.39 -8.66 -14.37
CA LEU A 507 16.97 -8.50 -14.69
C LEU A 507 16.74 -8.03 -16.14
N ILE A 508 17.52 -7.06 -16.62
CA ILE A 508 17.44 -6.55 -17.99
C ILE A 508 17.81 -7.65 -18.99
N LEU A 509 18.94 -8.34 -18.78
CA LEU A 509 19.40 -9.41 -19.66
C LEU A 509 18.50 -10.64 -19.59
N GLY A 510 18.05 -11.04 -18.40
CA GLY A 510 17.11 -12.13 -18.19
C GLY A 510 15.78 -11.88 -18.87
N SER A 511 15.36 -10.61 -18.97
CA SER A 511 14.26 -10.23 -19.85
C SER A 511 14.69 -10.50 -21.30
N MET A 512 15.75 -9.85 -21.80
CA MET A 512 16.19 -9.97 -23.20
C MET A 512 16.40 -11.41 -23.70
N PHE A 513 16.82 -12.33 -22.83
CA PHE A 513 17.04 -13.75 -23.14
C PHE A 513 15.82 -14.64 -22.84
N HIS A 514 14.66 -14.06 -22.56
CA HIS A 514 13.41 -14.77 -22.30
C HIS A 514 13.46 -15.69 -21.05
N LEU A 515 14.28 -15.35 -20.07
CA LEU A 515 14.49 -16.04 -18.78
C LEU A 515 13.99 -15.20 -17.59
N ALA A 516 13.01 -14.33 -17.81
CA ALA A 516 12.57 -13.36 -16.81
C ALA A 516 12.10 -14.02 -15.51
N GLU A 517 11.34 -15.12 -15.58
CA GLU A 517 10.80 -15.79 -14.39
C GLU A 517 11.88 -16.38 -13.45
N PRO A 518 12.85 -17.20 -13.95
CA PRO A 518 13.98 -17.64 -13.15
C PRO A 518 14.81 -16.49 -12.60
N VAL A 519 15.12 -15.52 -13.46
CA VAL A 519 15.98 -14.39 -13.11
C VAL A 519 15.32 -13.47 -12.09
N LEU A 520 14.01 -13.24 -12.17
CA LEU A 520 13.25 -12.49 -11.16
C LEU A 520 13.30 -13.17 -9.79
N THR A 521 13.24 -14.50 -9.77
CA THR A 521 13.31 -15.28 -8.53
C THR A 521 14.70 -15.21 -7.92
N ILE A 522 15.75 -15.35 -8.73
CA ILE A 522 17.14 -15.19 -8.30
C ILE A 522 17.40 -13.75 -7.83
N ALA A 523 16.95 -12.73 -8.56
CA ALA A 523 17.07 -11.33 -8.19
C ALA A 523 16.40 -11.04 -6.85
N ALA A 524 15.18 -11.55 -6.65
CA ALA A 524 14.46 -11.42 -5.38
C ALA A 524 15.18 -12.16 -4.25
N ALA A 525 15.75 -13.34 -4.51
CA ALA A 525 16.54 -14.10 -3.55
C ALA A 525 17.79 -13.35 -3.08
N LEU A 526 18.52 -12.76 -4.03
CA LEU A 526 19.75 -11.99 -3.75
C LEU A 526 19.47 -10.63 -3.09
N SER A 527 18.26 -10.10 -3.25
CA SER A 527 17.84 -8.82 -2.64
C SER A 527 17.30 -8.96 -1.21
N VAL A 528 17.06 -10.19 -0.74
CA VAL A 528 16.53 -10.49 0.60
C VAL A 528 17.61 -11.20 1.42
N GLN A 529 17.55 -11.06 2.75
CA GLN A 529 18.43 -11.83 3.62
C GLN A 529 18.25 -13.33 3.39
N SER A 530 19.35 -14.08 3.44
CA SER A 530 19.33 -15.52 3.18
C SER A 530 18.26 -16.21 4.04
N PRO A 531 17.41 -17.07 3.45
CA PRO A 531 16.39 -17.82 4.18
C PRO A 531 16.99 -18.92 5.06
N PHE A 532 18.28 -19.20 4.97
CA PHE A 532 18.94 -20.25 5.74
C PHE A 532 19.31 -19.77 7.14
N THR A 533 18.87 -20.52 8.14
CA THR A 533 19.19 -20.25 9.54
C THR A 533 20.61 -20.71 9.90
N ARG A 534 21.25 -20.00 10.83
CA ARG A 534 22.54 -20.40 11.40
C ARG A 534 22.48 -21.70 12.20
N SER A 535 21.28 -22.17 12.57
CA SER A 535 21.08 -23.45 13.25
C SER A 535 21.42 -24.66 12.39
N ALA A 536 21.67 -24.49 11.08
CA ALA A 536 22.19 -25.54 10.22
C ALA A 536 23.56 -26.09 10.71
N GLN A 537 24.34 -25.31 11.47
CA GLN A 537 25.58 -25.78 12.10
C GLN A 537 25.32 -26.67 13.33
N SER A 538 24.19 -26.48 14.01
CA SER A 538 23.78 -27.24 15.20
C SER A 538 22.79 -28.39 14.89
N ASN A 539 22.24 -28.45 13.67
CA ASN A 539 21.22 -29.42 13.27
C ASN A 539 21.62 -30.13 11.96
N PRO A 540 22.38 -31.24 12.05
CA PRO A 540 22.84 -31.98 10.88
C PRO A 540 21.71 -32.65 10.10
N GLU A 541 20.60 -33.02 10.75
CA GLU A 541 19.42 -33.57 10.08
C GLU A 541 18.78 -32.54 9.15
N GLY A 542 18.69 -31.28 9.61
CA GLY A 542 18.15 -30.19 8.80
C GLY A 542 19.01 -29.87 7.58
N ALA A 543 20.34 -29.95 7.73
CA ALA A 543 21.27 -29.81 6.61
C ALA A 543 21.14 -30.97 5.61
N ALA A 544 21.02 -32.21 6.08
CA ALA A 544 20.81 -33.38 5.22
C ALA A 544 19.48 -33.30 4.45
N ALA A 545 18.41 -32.86 5.10
CA ALA A 545 17.10 -32.66 4.48
C ALA A 545 17.08 -31.54 3.42
N ARG A 546 18.04 -30.61 3.48
CA ARG A 546 18.21 -29.52 2.52
C ARG A 546 19.01 -29.93 1.28
N ARG A 547 19.97 -30.87 1.39
CA ARG A 547 20.85 -31.31 0.28
C ARG A 547 20.15 -31.52 -1.07
N PRO A 548 18.93 -32.08 -1.16
CA PRO A 548 18.25 -32.24 -2.46
C PRO A 548 17.90 -30.93 -3.18
N LEU A 549 17.97 -29.79 -2.48
CA LEU A 549 17.69 -28.46 -3.03
C LEU A 549 18.98 -27.71 -3.40
N ASP A 550 20.13 -28.21 -2.96
CA ASP A 550 21.43 -27.63 -3.27
C ASP A 550 21.72 -27.78 -4.77
N SER A 551 22.36 -26.78 -5.36
CA SER A 551 22.71 -26.75 -6.77
C SER A 551 24.22 -26.64 -6.93
N ASP A 552 24.77 -27.48 -7.80
CA ASP A 552 26.19 -27.45 -8.19
C ASP A 552 26.55 -26.17 -8.99
N HIS A 553 25.54 -25.43 -9.46
CA HIS A 553 25.70 -24.13 -10.11
C HIS A 553 25.83 -22.97 -9.10
N GLY A 554 25.75 -23.25 -7.80
CA GLY A 554 26.02 -22.31 -6.71
C GLY A 554 24.78 -21.81 -5.96
N ASP A 555 25.03 -21.00 -4.93
CA ASP A 555 24.02 -20.51 -3.98
C ASP A 555 22.80 -19.82 -4.61
N PRO A 556 22.92 -18.98 -5.66
CA PRO A 556 21.75 -18.37 -6.28
C PRO A 556 20.75 -19.39 -6.86
N PHE A 557 21.26 -20.48 -7.44
CA PHE A 557 20.44 -21.57 -7.99
C PHE A 557 19.88 -22.46 -6.88
N THR A 558 20.62 -22.67 -5.79
CA THR A 558 20.10 -23.29 -4.58
C THR A 558 18.91 -22.52 -4.00
N LEU A 559 19.02 -21.19 -3.92
CA LEU A 559 17.92 -20.33 -3.46
C LEU A 559 16.71 -20.36 -4.41
N PHE A 560 16.95 -20.43 -5.72
CA PHE A 560 15.92 -20.61 -6.73
C PHE A 560 15.16 -21.94 -6.53
N ASN A 561 15.88 -23.04 -6.36
CA ASN A 561 15.31 -24.36 -6.08
C ASN A 561 14.45 -24.35 -4.82
N VAL A 562 15.00 -23.81 -3.72
CA VAL A 562 14.29 -23.67 -2.44
C VAL A 562 12.98 -22.90 -2.60
N PHE A 563 13.00 -21.76 -3.31
CA PHE A 563 11.80 -20.97 -3.51
C PHE A 563 10.74 -21.72 -4.33
N ASN A 564 11.14 -22.36 -5.44
CA ASN A 564 10.20 -23.09 -6.29
C ASN A 564 9.59 -24.30 -5.59
N THR A 565 10.38 -25.08 -4.85
CA THR A 565 9.87 -26.21 -4.08
C THR A 565 8.94 -25.74 -2.96
N TRP A 566 9.24 -24.61 -2.30
CA TRP A 566 8.33 -24.05 -1.31
C TRP A 566 6.98 -23.63 -1.91
N VAL A 567 6.99 -23.03 -3.11
CA VAL A 567 5.76 -22.69 -3.85
C VAL A 567 4.94 -23.95 -4.17
N GLN A 568 5.58 -25.04 -4.59
CA GLN A 568 4.91 -26.33 -4.85
C GLN A 568 4.27 -26.90 -3.57
N VAL A 569 5.01 -26.93 -2.45
CA VAL A 569 4.48 -27.37 -1.15
C VAL A 569 3.29 -26.52 -0.69
N LYS A 570 3.29 -25.22 -0.99
CA LYS A 570 2.15 -24.33 -0.73
C LYS A 570 0.95 -24.64 -1.60
N SER A 571 1.16 -24.99 -2.88
CA SER A 571 0.05 -25.32 -3.79
C SER A 571 -0.64 -26.64 -3.45
N GLU A 572 0.09 -27.62 -2.93
CA GLU A 572 -0.43 -28.98 -2.71
C GLU A 572 -1.45 -29.11 -1.55
N ARG A 573 -1.68 -28.05 -0.74
CA ARG A 573 -2.62 -27.96 0.41
C ARG A 573 -2.55 -29.06 1.50
N SER A 574 -1.88 -30.19 1.26
CA SER A 574 -1.80 -31.37 2.11
C SER A 574 -0.67 -31.31 3.15
N ARG A 575 0.37 -30.52 2.87
CA ARG A 575 1.56 -30.39 3.72
C ARG A 575 1.72 -29.00 4.30
N SER A 576 2.00 -28.94 5.61
CA SER A 576 2.30 -27.66 6.27
C SER A 576 3.67 -27.14 5.82
N SER A 577 3.65 -26.15 4.92
CA SER A 577 4.80 -25.33 4.51
C SER A 577 5.67 -24.85 5.68
N ARG A 578 5.09 -24.46 6.82
CA ARG A 578 5.83 -24.13 8.05
C ARG A 578 6.68 -25.30 8.56
N LYS A 579 6.12 -26.51 8.60
CA LYS A 579 6.85 -27.71 9.03
C LYS A 579 7.93 -28.07 8.01
N TRP A 580 7.65 -27.95 6.72
CA TRP A 580 8.62 -28.19 5.64
C TRP A 580 9.85 -27.26 5.76
N CYS A 581 9.63 -25.97 6.01
CA CYS A 581 10.72 -25.00 6.20
C CYS A 581 11.54 -25.31 7.45
N ARG A 582 10.87 -25.58 8.60
CA ARG A 582 11.56 -25.90 9.87
C ARG A 582 12.45 -27.13 9.76
N HIS A 583 11.98 -28.19 9.10
CA HIS A 583 12.76 -29.41 8.91
C HIS A 583 14.02 -29.21 8.06
N ARG A 584 14.10 -28.12 7.28
CA ARG A 584 15.23 -27.79 6.40
C ARG A 584 16.04 -26.57 6.87
N CYS A 585 15.85 -26.15 8.13
CA CYS A 585 16.51 -24.97 8.69
C CYS A 585 16.25 -23.68 7.88
N ILE A 586 15.04 -23.53 7.32
CA ILE A 586 14.62 -22.39 6.50
C ILE A 586 13.63 -21.50 7.27
N GLU A 587 13.80 -20.19 7.19
CA GLU A 587 12.83 -19.19 7.68
C GLU A 587 11.77 -18.90 6.61
N GLU A 588 10.55 -19.38 6.82
CA GLU A 588 9.44 -19.16 5.87
C GLU A 588 9.16 -17.67 5.61
N HIS A 589 9.36 -16.81 6.62
CA HIS A 589 9.17 -15.37 6.48
C HIS A 589 10.02 -14.77 5.35
N ARG A 590 11.26 -15.24 5.15
CA ARG A 590 12.16 -14.76 4.09
C ARG A 590 11.67 -15.13 2.70
N LEU A 591 11.06 -16.30 2.55
CA LEU A 591 10.44 -16.71 1.28
C LEU A 591 9.21 -15.84 0.94
N TYR A 592 8.46 -15.39 1.95
CA TYR A 592 7.41 -14.40 1.75
C TYR A 592 7.95 -13.02 1.34
N GLU A 593 9.07 -12.57 1.95
CA GLU A 593 9.76 -11.34 1.51
C GLU A 593 10.23 -11.46 0.06
N MET A 594 10.84 -12.59 -0.33
CA MET A 594 11.24 -12.87 -1.72
C MET A 594 10.03 -12.84 -2.67
N ALA A 595 8.91 -13.45 -2.30
CA ALA A 595 7.69 -13.41 -3.10
C ALA A 595 7.16 -11.97 -3.26
N ASN A 596 7.23 -11.16 -2.20
CA ASN A 596 6.82 -9.75 -2.26
C ASN A 596 7.73 -8.93 -3.18
N VAL A 597 9.05 -9.13 -3.13
CA VAL A 597 10.01 -8.48 -4.04
C VAL A 597 9.79 -8.94 -5.49
N ARG A 598 9.60 -10.24 -5.73
CA ARG A 598 9.26 -10.78 -7.07
C ARG A 598 7.97 -10.16 -7.64
N ARG A 599 6.93 -9.99 -6.80
CA ARG A 599 5.70 -9.28 -7.22
C ARG A 599 5.95 -7.83 -7.56
N GLN A 600 6.75 -7.10 -6.77
CA GLN A 600 7.08 -5.70 -7.05
C GLN A 600 7.70 -5.51 -8.44
N PHE A 601 8.48 -6.49 -8.92
CA PHE A 601 9.02 -6.45 -10.28
C PHE A 601 7.97 -6.76 -11.37
N LYS A 602 7.01 -7.66 -11.11
CA LYS A 602 5.91 -7.98 -12.06
C LYS A 602 4.83 -6.90 -12.15
N SER A 603 4.51 -6.23 -11.03
CA SER A 603 3.48 -5.17 -10.98
C SER A 603 3.83 -3.93 -11.81
N LEU A 604 5.11 -3.76 -12.20
CA LEU A 604 5.52 -2.72 -13.14
C LEU A 604 4.85 -2.86 -14.53
N LEU A 605 4.25 -4.02 -14.85
CA LEU A 605 3.54 -4.31 -16.10
C LEU A 605 2.03 -4.01 -16.07
N LEU A 606 1.41 -3.92 -14.88
CA LEU A 606 -0.05 -3.76 -14.71
C LEU A 606 -0.49 -2.29 -14.59
N PHE A 607 0.42 -1.43 -14.14
CA PHE A 607 0.17 -0.01 -13.88
C PHE A 607 0.87 0.91 -14.90
N SER A 608 1.18 0.37 -16.09
CA SER A 608 1.74 1.18 -17.16
C SER A 608 0.76 2.27 -17.57
N ARG A 609 1.31 3.46 -17.82
CA ARG A 609 0.57 4.63 -18.30
C ARG A 609 0.15 4.47 -19.75
N SER A 610 0.95 3.75 -20.56
CA SER A 610 0.56 3.37 -21.92
C SER A 610 0.86 1.90 -22.18
N LEU A 611 0.05 1.28 -23.03
CA LEU A 611 0.19 -0.06 -23.55
C LEU A 611 -0.11 -0.02 -25.06
N ASP A 612 0.88 -0.39 -25.86
CA ASP A 612 0.83 -0.34 -27.32
C ASP A 612 0.90 -1.77 -27.86
N THR A 613 0.10 -2.12 -28.88
CA THR A 613 0.06 -3.50 -29.40
C THR A 613 0.27 -3.57 -30.91
N ASN A 614 0.70 -4.73 -31.40
CA ASN A 614 0.52 -5.13 -32.80
C ASN A 614 -0.88 -5.74 -33.00
N GLY A 615 -1.24 -6.06 -34.24
CA GLY A 615 -2.60 -6.48 -34.58
C GLY A 615 -3.04 -7.84 -34.00
N ASP A 616 -2.12 -8.81 -33.79
CA ASP A 616 -2.47 -10.09 -33.15
C ASP A 616 -2.33 -10.08 -31.63
N CYS A 617 -2.02 -8.91 -31.06
CA CYS A 617 -1.74 -8.67 -29.64
C CYS A 617 -0.58 -9.49 -29.07
N SER A 618 0.14 -10.29 -29.87
CA SER A 618 1.27 -11.10 -29.40
C SER A 618 2.46 -10.25 -28.95
N ARG A 619 2.53 -9.01 -29.43
CA ARG A 619 3.53 -8.00 -29.05
C ARG A 619 2.82 -6.86 -28.31
N LEU A 620 3.21 -6.65 -27.05
CA LEU A 620 2.73 -5.54 -26.22
C LEU A 620 3.91 -4.68 -25.80
N VAL A 621 3.79 -3.35 -25.80
CA VAL A 621 4.82 -2.44 -25.32
C VAL A 621 4.25 -1.54 -24.24
N ALA A 622 4.74 -1.70 -23.02
CA ALA A 622 4.40 -0.89 -21.87
C ALA A 622 5.29 0.36 -21.79
N ASP A 623 4.66 1.53 -21.61
CA ASP A 623 5.28 2.84 -21.40
C ASP A 623 6.28 3.28 -22.50
N GLY A 624 6.23 2.65 -23.66
CA GLY A 624 7.12 2.94 -24.80
C GLY A 624 8.54 2.40 -24.66
N TRP A 625 8.82 1.54 -23.67
CA TRP A 625 10.19 1.01 -23.47
C TRP A 625 10.26 -0.47 -23.10
N LEU A 626 9.17 -1.09 -22.63
CA LEU A 626 9.15 -2.48 -22.20
C LEU A 626 8.24 -3.32 -23.08
N GLU A 627 8.82 -4.13 -23.95
CA GLU A 627 8.13 -5.09 -24.80
C GLU A 627 7.83 -6.40 -24.04
N LEU A 628 6.65 -6.94 -24.27
CA LEU A 628 6.22 -8.28 -23.89
C LEU A 628 5.88 -9.01 -25.18
N GLN A 629 6.53 -10.15 -25.41
CA GLN A 629 6.22 -11.02 -26.53
C GLN A 629 5.62 -12.32 -26.00
N LEU A 630 4.35 -12.54 -26.31
CA LEU A 630 3.55 -13.67 -25.89
C LEU A 630 3.70 -14.80 -26.91
N ALA A 631 3.81 -16.03 -26.42
CA ALA A 631 4.07 -17.19 -27.27
C ALA A 631 2.90 -17.54 -28.20
N ASP A 632 1.68 -17.18 -27.83
CA ASP A 632 0.46 -17.44 -28.58
C ASP A 632 -0.48 -16.23 -28.55
N SER A 633 -1.07 -15.92 -29.72
CA SER A 633 -1.99 -14.78 -29.90
C SER A 633 -3.29 -14.95 -29.12
N GLU A 634 -3.73 -16.18 -28.87
CA GLU A 634 -4.96 -16.45 -28.13
C GLU A 634 -4.83 -16.12 -26.64
N SER A 635 -3.75 -16.55 -25.99
CA SER A 635 -3.46 -16.18 -24.60
C SER A 635 -3.11 -14.71 -24.48
N ALA A 636 -2.48 -14.12 -25.49
CA ALA A 636 -2.23 -12.68 -25.56
C ALA A 636 -3.54 -11.87 -25.53
N VAL A 637 -4.50 -12.25 -26.38
CA VAL A 637 -5.83 -11.64 -26.44
C VAL A 637 -6.59 -11.84 -25.13
N ARG A 638 -6.57 -13.04 -24.54
CA ARG A 638 -7.22 -13.32 -23.25
C ARG A 638 -6.61 -12.51 -22.10
N LEU A 639 -5.28 -12.40 -22.06
CA LEU A 639 -4.56 -11.63 -21.04
C LEU A 639 -4.85 -10.14 -21.19
N LEU A 640 -4.81 -9.61 -22.42
CA LEU A 640 -5.12 -8.23 -22.72
C LEU A 640 -6.58 -7.90 -22.37
N ALA A 641 -7.54 -8.73 -22.79
CA ALA A 641 -8.95 -8.60 -22.46
C ALA A 641 -9.21 -8.59 -20.96
N ALA A 642 -8.59 -9.50 -20.21
CA ALA A 642 -8.69 -9.53 -18.76
C ALA A 642 -8.10 -8.27 -18.11
N SER A 643 -6.96 -7.78 -18.61
CA SER A 643 -6.33 -6.55 -18.11
C SER A 643 -7.18 -5.30 -18.33
N VAL A 644 -7.79 -5.17 -19.53
CA VAL A 644 -8.66 -4.05 -19.89
C VAL A 644 -9.95 -4.10 -19.07
N ARG A 645 -10.57 -5.27 -18.97
CA ARG A 645 -11.79 -5.48 -18.18
C ARG A 645 -11.57 -5.19 -16.69
N LEU A 646 -10.46 -5.68 -16.12
CA LEU A 646 -10.14 -5.43 -14.72
C LEU A 646 -9.82 -3.96 -14.45
N ARG A 647 -9.13 -3.29 -15.38
CA ARG A 647 -8.83 -1.86 -15.28
C ARG A 647 -10.09 -1.01 -15.41
N ALA A 648 -10.96 -1.30 -16.38
CA ALA A 648 -12.24 -0.59 -16.54
C ALA A 648 -13.17 -0.78 -15.33
N ARG A 649 -13.25 -2.00 -14.77
CA ARG A 649 -14.01 -2.26 -13.54
C ARG A 649 -13.40 -1.55 -12.33
N TRP A 650 -12.07 -1.52 -12.23
CA TRP A 650 -11.37 -0.78 -11.18
C TRP A 650 -11.61 0.72 -11.28
N GLU A 651 -11.46 1.32 -12.47
CA GLU A 651 -11.70 2.74 -12.74
C GLU A 651 -13.17 3.09 -12.51
N SER A 652 -14.12 2.28 -12.99
CA SER A 652 -15.55 2.48 -12.76
C SER A 652 -15.95 2.35 -11.28
N ALA A 653 -15.38 1.40 -10.54
CA ALA A 653 -15.61 1.26 -9.10
C ALA A 653 -15.00 2.44 -8.33
N LEU A 654 -13.82 2.90 -8.74
CA LEU A 654 -13.12 4.04 -8.17
C LEU A 654 -13.89 5.34 -8.45
N ASP A 655 -14.33 5.58 -9.69
CA ASP A 655 -15.10 6.77 -10.08
C ASP A 655 -16.47 6.80 -9.41
N ARG A 656 -17.14 5.66 -9.25
CA ARG A 656 -18.39 5.58 -8.46
C ARG A 656 -18.15 5.87 -6.98
N GLN A 657 -17.06 5.36 -6.39
CA GLN A 657 -16.69 5.72 -5.01
C GLN A 657 -16.33 7.20 -4.86
N LEU A 658 -15.61 7.77 -5.82
CA LEU A 658 -15.23 9.19 -5.83
C LEU A 658 -16.44 10.10 -6.10
N ALA A 659 -17.37 9.70 -6.97
CA ALA A 659 -18.61 10.41 -7.27
C ALA A 659 -19.58 10.40 -6.08
N ARG A 660 -19.73 9.26 -5.39
CA ARG A 660 -20.46 9.17 -4.11
C ARG A 660 -19.87 10.13 -3.06
N GLN A 661 -18.54 10.12 -2.90
CA GLN A 661 -17.85 11.06 -2.01
C GLN A 661 -17.95 12.53 -2.44
N ALA A 662 -18.15 12.81 -3.73
CA ALA A 662 -18.35 14.16 -4.26
C ALA A 662 -19.80 14.64 -4.12
N GLN A 663 -20.79 13.74 -4.26
CA GLN A 663 -22.21 14.01 -4.03
C GLN A 663 -22.51 14.28 -2.55
N GLN A 664 -21.84 13.57 -1.63
CA GLN A 664 -21.87 13.84 -0.19
C GLN A 664 -21.26 15.21 0.23
N ARG A 665 -20.65 15.97 -0.70
CA ARG A 665 -19.96 17.24 -0.41
C ARG A 665 -20.64 18.50 -0.98
N ARG A 666 -21.80 18.40 -1.63
CA ARG A 666 -22.58 19.59 -2.03
C ARG A 666 -23.45 20.07 -0.85
N PRO A 667 -23.45 21.36 -0.51
CA PRO A 667 -24.37 21.90 0.48
C PRO A 667 -25.74 22.16 -0.16
N GLU A 668 -26.80 21.83 0.59
CA GLU A 668 -28.23 22.14 0.35
C GLU A 668 -29.03 21.17 -0.54
N VAL A 669 -29.78 20.26 0.09
CA VAL A 669 -31.25 20.26 0.28
C VAL A 669 -31.67 18.85 0.74
N ASP A 670 -32.56 18.81 1.73
CA ASP A 670 -33.05 17.66 2.48
C ASP A 670 -33.43 16.43 1.63
N GLN A 671 -32.79 15.29 1.95
CA GLN A 671 -33.34 13.94 1.82
C GLN A 671 -32.42 12.96 2.55
N GLU A 672 -32.83 12.57 3.76
CA GLU A 672 -32.25 11.50 4.56
C GLU A 672 -32.69 10.15 3.96
N GLU A 673 -31.87 9.60 3.07
CA GLU A 673 -31.89 8.18 2.75
C GLU A 673 -30.67 7.54 3.43
N GLU A 674 -30.96 6.62 4.35
CA GLU A 674 -30.02 5.73 5.04
C GLU A 674 -29.05 5.11 4.02
N GLU A 675 -27.76 5.41 4.11
CA GLU A 675 -26.72 4.70 3.34
C GLU A 675 -26.52 3.31 3.96
N GLU A 676 -27.45 2.38 3.69
CA GLU A 676 -27.08 0.97 3.64
C GLU A 676 -25.87 0.87 2.70
N GLU A 677 -24.70 0.49 3.24
CA GLU A 677 -23.55 0.18 2.40
C GLU A 677 -23.96 -0.91 1.41
N ASP A 678 -24.23 -0.48 0.17
CA ASP A 678 -24.74 -1.29 -0.91
C ASP A 678 -24.02 -2.66 -0.94
N PRO A 679 -24.69 -3.75 -0.55
CA PRO A 679 -24.08 -5.08 -0.52
C PRO A 679 -23.55 -5.49 -1.91
N VAL A 680 -24.08 -4.88 -2.98
CA VAL A 680 -23.58 -5.02 -4.35
C VAL A 680 -22.18 -4.41 -4.48
N ALA A 681 -21.88 -3.25 -3.87
CA ALA A 681 -20.57 -2.60 -3.94
C ALA A 681 -19.47 -3.35 -3.15
N ARG A 682 -19.79 -3.91 -1.97
CA ARG A 682 -18.84 -4.77 -1.22
C ARG A 682 -18.57 -6.08 -1.96
N LYS A 683 -19.62 -6.70 -2.52
CA LYS A 683 -19.49 -7.91 -3.35
C LYS A 683 -18.66 -7.61 -4.61
N GLU A 684 -18.92 -6.49 -5.29
CA GLU A 684 -18.18 -6.04 -6.48
C GLU A 684 -16.69 -5.82 -6.18
N VAL A 685 -16.33 -5.16 -5.08
CA VAL A 685 -14.92 -4.96 -4.67
C VAL A 685 -14.25 -6.28 -4.28
N ALA A 686 -14.96 -7.18 -3.59
CA ALA A 686 -14.44 -8.50 -3.24
C ALA A 686 -14.22 -9.38 -4.47
N ASP A 687 -15.12 -9.31 -5.45
CA ASP A 687 -15.03 -10.06 -6.71
C ASP A 687 -13.94 -9.49 -7.62
N LEU A 688 -13.83 -8.15 -7.72
CA LEU A 688 -12.72 -7.48 -8.38
C LEU A 688 -11.37 -7.86 -7.76
N SER A 689 -11.28 -7.89 -6.43
CA SER A 689 -10.07 -8.31 -5.71
C SER A 689 -9.71 -9.77 -6.01
N ARG A 690 -10.70 -10.66 -6.05
CA ARG A 690 -10.53 -12.08 -6.39
C ARG A 690 -10.05 -12.27 -7.82
N GLU A 691 -10.61 -11.53 -8.77
CA GLU A 691 -10.21 -11.59 -10.18
C GLU A 691 -8.82 -10.98 -10.43
N LEU A 692 -8.46 -9.89 -9.74
CA LEU A 692 -7.09 -9.35 -9.76
C LEU A 692 -6.07 -10.35 -9.21
N LEU A 693 -6.41 -11.09 -8.16
CA LEU A 693 -5.58 -12.17 -7.62
C LEU A 693 -5.44 -13.34 -8.60
N LYS A 694 -6.52 -13.69 -9.32
CA LYS A 694 -6.47 -14.71 -10.39
C LYS A 694 -5.63 -14.23 -11.58
N PHE A 695 -5.78 -12.98 -11.99
CA PHE A 695 -5.00 -12.38 -13.06
C PHE A 695 -3.50 -12.37 -12.74
N THR A 696 -3.13 -11.94 -11.54
CA THR A 696 -1.72 -11.93 -11.09
C THR A 696 -1.15 -13.34 -10.89
N ALA A 697 -2.00 -14.35 -10.73
CA ALA A 697 -1.63 -15.76 -10.65
C ALA A 697 -1.67 -16.49 -12.01
N SER A 698 -2.10 -15.83 -13.08
CA SER A 698 -2.18 -16.45 -14.42
C SER A 698 -0.79 -16.84 -14.93
N LYS A 699 -0.70 -18.04 -15.52
CA LYS A 699 0.52 -18.59 -16.08
C LYS A 699 0.47 -18.48 -17.60
N VAL A 700 0.70 -17.29 -18.13
CA VAL A 700 0.86 -17.09 -19.57
C VAL A 700 2.36 -17.12 -19.88
N PRO A 701 2.84 -17.97 -20.81
CA PRO A 701 4.22 -17.93 -21.25
C PRO A 701 4.45 -16.68 -22.09
N TYR A 702 5.25 -15.77 -21.56
CA TYR A 702 5.65 -14.55 -22.24
C TYR A 702 7.13 -14.31 -22.03
N SER A 703 7.68 -13.50 -22.91
CA SER A 703 9.02 -13.00 -22.79
C SER A 703 9.01 -11.48 -22.66
N LEU A 704 9.98 -10.93 -21.95
CA LEU A 704 10.07 -9.50 -21.68
C LEU A 704 11.30 -8.97 -22.39
N ARG A 705 11.24 -7.86 -23.12
CA ARG A 705 12.42 -7.30 -23.76
C ARG A 705 12.37 -5.79 -23.62
N ARG A 706 13.51 -5.16 -23.39
CA ARG A 706 13.57 -3.70 -23.52
C ARG A 706 13.87 -3.31 -24.96
N LEU A 707 13.11 -2.34 -25.46
CA LEU A 707 13.35 -1.68 -26.73
C LEU A 707 14.56 -0.73 -26.63
N THR A 708 15.44 -0.81 -27.62
CA THR A 708 16.60 0.08 -27.81
C THR A 708 16.16 1.44 -28.36
N GLY A 709 17.02 2.46 -28.25
CA GLY A 709 16.70 3.80 -28.75
C GLY A 709 16.35 3.86 -30.24
N LEU A 710 16.99 3.01 -31.07
CA LEU A 710 16.71 2.89 -32.50
C LEU A 710 15.39 2.14 -32.78
N GLU A 711 15.08 1.11 -31.98
CA GLU A 711 13.82 0.39 -32.09
C GLU A 711 12.65 1.24 -31.63
N VAL A 712 12.82 2.09 -30.62
CA VAL A 712 11.80 3.07 -30.20
C VAL A 712 11.52 4.10 -31.30
N GLN A 713 12.53 4.49 -32.10
CA GLN A 713 12.36 5.40 -33.24
C GLN A 713 11.58 4.77 -34.40
N ASN A 714 11.66 3.44 -34.58
CA ASN A 714 10.98 2.69 -35.65
C ASN A 714 9.86 1.78 -35.10
N LEU A 715 9.43 2.04 -33.86
CA LEU A 715 8.51 1.16 -33.14
C LEU A 715 7.12 1.19 -33.73
N TYR A 716 6.73 2.38 -34.17
CA TYR A 716 5.36 2.72 -34.52
C TYR A 716 5.19 2.77 -36.03
N VAL A 717 4.04 2.33 -36.51
CA VAL A 717 3.67 2.35 -37.92
C VAL A 717 3.51 3.80 -38.44
N GLY A 718 3.20 4.74 -37.54
CA GLY A 718 3.01 6.16 -37.86
C GLY A 718 1.61 6.46 -38.40
N PRO A 719 1.25 7.75 -38.56
CA PRO A 719 -0.08 8.16 -38.99
C PRO A 719 -0.39 7.65 -40.41
N GLN A 720 -1.43 6.82 -40.55
CA GLN A 720 -1.92 6.29 -41.82
C GLN A 720 -3.21 7.00 -42.27
N THR A 721 -3.41 7.14 -43.58
CA THR A 721 -4.67 7.60 -44.21
C THR A 721 -5.63 6.41 -44.33
N ILE A 722 -6.47 6.16 -43.32
CA ILE A 722 -7.33 4.97 -43.27
C ILE A 722 -8.53 5.11 -44.22
N THR A 723 -8.77 4.11 -45.09
CA THR A 723 -9.82 4.13 -46.13
C THR A 723 -11.13 3.40 -45.76
N ALA A 724 -11.23 2.75 -44.61
CA ALA A 724 -12.50 2.25 -44.07
C ALA A 724 -12.37 1.94 -42.57
N MET A 725 -13.33 2.38 -41.74
CA MET A 725 -13.39 2.01 -40.32
C MET A 725 -14.14 0.68 -40.14
N PRO A 726 -13.61 -0.29 -39.38
CA PRO A 726 -14.42 -1.42 -38.92
C PRO A 726 -15.50 -0.90 -37.95
N SER A 727 -16.75 -1.27 -38.20
CA SER A 727 -17.87 -0.94 -37.31
C SER A 727 -17.93 -1.96 -36.18
N LEU A 728 -17.46 -1.56 -35.00
CA LEU A 728 -17.56 -2.39 -33.78
C LEU A 728 -18.79 -1.97 -32.97
N PRO A 729 -19.72 -2.89 -32.63
CA PRO A 729 -20.77 -2.63 -31.66
C PRO A 729 -20.18 -2.32 -30.29
N GLY A 730 -20.83 -1.38 -29.59
CA GLY A 730 -20.27 -0.63 -28.46
C GLY A 730 -19.81 -1.50 -27.30
N LEU A 731 -18.49 -1.54 -27.11
CA LEU A 731 -17.86 -2.00 -25.88
C LEU A 731 -17.22 -0.88 -25.05
N PHE A 732 -17.02 0.29 -25.65
CA PHE A 732 -16.19 1.37 -25.11
C PHE A 732 -16.96 2.70 -24.96
N GLY A 733 -18.28 2.62 -24.80
CA GLY A 733 -19.16 3.79 -24.95
C GLY A 733 -19.25 4.24 -26.41
N SER A 734 -20.08 5.23 -26.71
CA SER A 734 -20.34 5.78 -28.05
C SER A 734 -19.12 6.48 -28.72
N SER A 735 -17.91 6.23 -28.25
CA SER A 735 -16.68 6.83 -28.78
C SER A 735 -16.22 6.06 -30.02
N ALA A 736 -16.25 6.73 -31.18
CA ALA A 736 -15.70 6.19 -32.41
C ALA A 736 -14.19 5.91 -32.24
N LEU A 737 -13.73 4.74 -32.72
CA LEU A 737 -12.30 4.42 -32.81
C LEU A 737 -11.58 5.56 -33.54
N SER A 738 -10.65 6.25 -32.86
CA SER A 738 -9.90 7.33 -33.49
C SER A 738 -8.49 6.84 -33.84
N PRO A 739 -7.98 7.17 -35.03
CA PRO A 739 -6.59 6.88 -35.37
C PRO A 739 -5.66 7.66 -34.43
N HIS A 740 -4.64 7.01 -33.88
CA HIS A 740 -3.71 7.70 -32.98
C HIS A 740 -2.81 8.66 -33.80
N PRO A 741 -2.73 9.97 -33.45
CA PRO A 741 -2.18 11.01 -34.32
C PRO A 741 -0.68 10.86 -34.64
N THR A 742 0.09 10.24 -33.75
CA THR A 742 1.55 10.08 -33.88
C THR A 742 2.01 8.63 -34.05
N LYS A 743 1.39 7.68 -33.34
CA LYS A 743 1.78 6.26 -33.34
C LYS A 743 1.19 5.45 -34.50
N GLY A 744 0.12 5.91 -35.14
CA GLY A 744 -0.68 5.07 -36.03
C GLY A 744 -1.55 4.07 -35.26
N GLY A 745 -2.19 3.14 -35.97
CA GLY A 745 -3.17 2.23 -35.36
C GLY A 745 -4.39 2.97 -34.80
N TYR A 746 -5.10 2.34 -33.86
CA TYR A 746 -6.34 2.87 -33.29
C TYR A 746 -6.19 3.08 -31.77
N ALA A 747 -6.52 4.27 -31.30
CA ALA A 747 -6.67 4.53 -29.88
C ALA A 747 -7.96 3.84 -29.39
N VAL A 748 -7.81 2.85 -28.51
CA VAL A 748 -8.92 2.04 -27.98
C VAL A 748 -9.37 2.57 -26.62
N THR A 749 -8.41 2.97 -25.77
CA THR A 749 -8.64 3.67 -24.50
C THR A 749 -7.53 4.71 -24.28
N ASP A 750 -7.64 5.52 -23.23
CA ASP A 750 -6.60 6.51 -22.85
C ASP A 750 -5.22 5.89 -22.59
N PHE A 751 -5.15 4.58 -22.36
CA PHE A 751 -3.91 3.85 -22.10
C PHE A 751 -3.60 2.76 -23.12
N LEU A 752 -4.53 2.35 -24.00
CA LEU A 752 -4.34 1.26 -24.96
C LEU A 752 -4.40 1.76 -26.40
N THR A 753 -3.31 1.58 -27.15
CA THR A 753 -3.25 1.84 -28.59
C THR A 753 -3.07 0.52 -29.36
N TYR A 754 -4.09 0.13 -30.12
CA TYR A 754 -4.12 -1.14 -30.85
C TYR A 754 -3.52 -1.02 -32.25
N ASN A 755 -2.79 -2.05 -32.66
CA ASN A 755 -2.18 -2.18 -33.99
C ASN A 755 -1.33 -0.95 -34.41
N CYS A 756 -0.62 -0.37 -33.45
CA CYS A 756 0.26 0.77 -33.69
C CYS A 756 1.73 0.36 -33.81
N LEU A 757 2.08 -0.87 -33.44
CA LEU A 757 3.43 -1.40 -33.55
C LEU A 757 3.70 -1.98 -34.95
N THR A 758 4.92 -1.81 -35.45
CA THR A 758 5.38 -2.45 -36.69
C THR A 758 5.36 -3.99 -36.56
N SER A 759 4.80 -4.67 -37.56
CA SER A 759 4.65 -6.14 -37.62
C SER A 759 4.91 -6.63 -39.05
N ASP A 760 5.58 -7.78 -39.19
CA ASP A 760 5.91 -8.38 -40.49
C ASP A 760 4.72 -9.18 -41.09
N THR A 761 3.58 -9.19 -40.41
CA THR A 761 2.40 -10.01 -40.71
C THR A 761 1.21 -9.17 -41.17
N ASP A 762 0.64 -9.51 -42.33
CA ASP A 762 -0.53 -8.84 -42.90
C ASP A 762 -1.83 -9.39 -42.28
N LEU A 763 -2.18 -8.82 -41.13
CA LEU A 763 -3.23 -9.34 -40.25
C LEU A 763 -4.61 -9.48 -40.89
N TYR A 764 -4.93 -8.62 -41.87
CA TYR A 764 -6.23 -8.63 -42.53
C TYR A 764 -6.40 -9.88 -43.42
N SER A 765 -5.30 -10.33 -44.05
CA SER A 765 -5.25 -11.55 -44.87
C SER A 765 -5.33 -12.83 -44.03
N ASP A 766 -4.73 -12.82 -42.83
CA ASP A 766 -4.72 -13.98 -41.92
C ASP A 766 -6.02 -14.14 -41.12
N CYS A 767 -6.68 -13.04 -40.73
CA CYS A 767 -7.96 -13.08 -40.02
C CYS A 767 -9.10 -13.62 -40.90
N LEU A 768 -9.08 -13.35 -42.21
CA LEU A 768 -10.06 -13.90 -43.16
C LEU A 768 -9.91 -15.42 -43.39
N ARG A 769 -8.79 -16.01 -42.97
CA ARG A 769 -8.49 -17.45 -43.11
C ARG A 769 -8.72 -18.25 -41.83
N THR A 770 -8.97 -17.57 -40.70
CA THR A 770 -9.00 -18.21 -39.37
C THR A 770 -10.33 -17.92 -38.67
N PHE A 771 -11.18 -18.93 -38.56
CA PHE A 771 -12.45 -18.81 -37.85
C PHE A 771 -12.23 -18.92 -36.34
N TRP A 772 -12.90 -18.06 -35.60
CA TRP A 772 -12.93 -18.13 -34.15
C TRP A 772 -14.31 -18.58 -33.71
N THR A 773 -14.36 -19.53 -32.77
CA THR A 773 -15.60 -19.93 -32.10
C THR A 773 -15.66 -19.22 -30.77
N CYS A 774 -16.71 -18.44 -30.52
CA CYS A 774 -16.95 -17.89 -29.19
C CYS A 774 -17.13 -19.03 -28.18
N PRO A 775 -16.33 -19.08 -27.09
CA PRO A 775 -16.44 -20.13 -26.08
C PRO A 775 -17.71 -20.01 -25.22
N HIS A 776 -18.46 -18.91 -25.38
CA HIS A 776 -19.67 -18.62 -24.61
C HIS A 776 -20.95 -18.89 -25.42
N CYS A 777 -21.08 -18.34 -26.63
CA CYS A 777 -22.28 -18.52 -27.46
C CYS A 777 -22.10 -19.40 -28.70
N GLY A 778 -20.91 -19.98 -28.91
CA GLY A 778 -20.63 -20.83 -30.07
C GLY A 778 -20.57 -20.11 -31.42
N LEU A 779 -20.59 -18.77 -31.45
CA LEU A 779 -20.50 -17.99 -32.69
C LEU A 779 -19.20 -18.31 -33.44
N HIS A 780 -19.31 -18.88 -34.64
CA HIS A 780 -18.18 -19.30 -35.47
C HIS A 780 -18.01 -18.39 -36.71
N VAL A 781 -17.25 -17.32 -36.56
CA VAL A 781 -17.02 -16.32 -37.62
C VAL A 781 -15.57 -15.82 -37.61
N PRO A 782 -15.03 -15.35 -38.74
CA PRO A 782 -13.70 -14.77 -38.78
C PRO A 782 -13.74 -13.37 -38.15
N LEU A 783 -13.24 -13.25 -36.92
CA LEU A 783 -13.10 -11.99 -36.20
C LEU A 783 -11.62 -11.65 -36.01
N THR A 784 -11.29 -10.37 -36.15
CA THR A 784 -10.02 -9.80 -35.68
C THR A 784 -9.91 -9.92 -34.15
N PRO A 785 -8.70 -9.92 -33.59
CA PRO A 785 -8.49 -9.92 -32.13
C PRO A 785 -9.28 -8.84 -31.40
N LEU A 786 -9.35 -7.62 -31.95
CA LEU A 786 -10.15 -6.54 -31.37
C LEU A 786 -11.65 -6.83 -31.42
N GLU A 787 -12.16 -7.40 -32.52
CA GLU A 787 -13.55 -7.85 -32.65
C GLU A 787 -13.89 -9.02 -31.71
N ARG A 788 -12.93 -9.93 -31.44
CA ARG A 788 -13.11 -11.01 -30.45
C ARG A 788 -13.22 -10.45 -29.04
N ILE A 789 -12.35 -9.51 -28.67
CA ILE A 789 -12.41 -8.81 -27.38
C ILE A 789 -13.74 -8.05 -27.28
N ALA A 790 -14.18 -7.42 -28.36
CA ALA A 790 -15.48 -6.75 -28.41
C ALA A 790 -16.65 -7.75 -28.26
N HIS A 791 -16.60 -8.89 -28.92
CA HIS A 791 -17.65 -9.90 -28.83
C HIS A 791 -17.68 -10.58 -27.46
N GLU A 792 -16.56 -11.05 -26.92
CA GLU A 792 -16.50 -11.75 -25.62
C GLU A 792 -17.05 -10.88 -24.48
N ASN A 793 -16.79 -9.58 -24.52
CA ASN A 793 -17.26 -8.66 -23.48
C ASN A 793 -18.73 -8.25 -23.63
N THR A 794 -19.36 -8.45 -24.80
CA THR A 794 -20.81 -8.20 -25.04
C THR A 794 -21.61 -9.49 -25.24
N CYS A 795 -20.97 -10.65 -25.14
CA CYS A 795 -21.59 -11.93 -25.42
C CYS A 795 -22.71 -12.20 -24.41
N PRO A 796 -23.97 -12.36 -24.86
CA PRO A 796 -25.12 -12.52 -23.96
C PRO A 796 -25.09 -13.85 -23.18
N GLU A 797 -24.33 -14.84 -23.65
CA GLU A 797 -24.18 -16.16 -23.03
C GLU A 797 -22.88 -16.28 -22.21
N ALA A 798 -22.10 -15.20 -22.07
CA ALA A 798 -20.94 -15.19 -21.20
C ALA A 798 -21.40 -15.32 -19.73
N PRO A 799 -20.72 -16.14 -18.90
CA PRO A 799 -21.14 -16.37 -17.53
C PRO A 799 -21.09 -15.06 -16.74
N GLN A 800 -22.27 -14.53 -16.42
CA GLN A 800 -22.42 -13.57 -15.33
C GLN A 800 -22.32 -14.39 -14.03
N ASP A 801 -21.25 -14.14 -13.26
CA ASP A 801 -20.88 -14.86 -12.03
C ASP A 801 -20.44 -16.34 -12.20
N GLY A 802 -19.16 -16.58 -12.49
CA GLY A 802 -18.54 -17.91 -12.37
C GLY A 802 -17.00 -17.92 -12.52
N PRO A 803 -16.25 -18.75 -11.76
CA PRO A 803 -14.78 -18.73 -11.76
C PRO A 803 -14.18 -19.37 -13.03
N PRO A 804 -12.98 -18.94 -13.49
CA PRO A 804 -12.16 -19.80 -14.34
C PRO A 804 -11.47 -20.81 -13.41
N GLY A 805 -11.92 -22.04 -13.45
CA GLY A 805 -11.35 -23.15 -12.70
C GLY A 805 -11.34 -24.40 -13.56
N GLU A 806 -10.22 -25.11 -13.47
CA GLU A 806 -10.06 -26.56 -13.68
C GLU A 806 -11.38 -27.34 -13.79
N ASP A 807 -11.75 -27.73 -15.00
CA ASP A 807 -12.47 -28.98 -15.26
C ASP A 807 -11.68 -29.78 -16.29
N GLY A 808 -10.79 -30.63 -15.77
CA GLY A 808 -10.27 -31.77 -16.48
C GLY A 808 -11.29 -32.90 -16.45
N GLY A 809 -12.26 -32.86 -17.36
CA GLY A 809 -12.96 -34.05 -17.83
C GLY A 809 -12.35 -34.43 -19.17
N THR A 810 -11.63 -35.54 -19.24
CA THR A 810 -11.14 -36.12 -20.50
C THR A 810 -12.31 -36.35 -21.47
N PRO A 811 -12.38 -35.67 -22.63
CA PRO A 811 -13.19 -36.16 -23.73
C PRO A 811 -12.44 -37.33 -24.38
N GLU A 812 -13.15 -38.40 -24.70
CA GLU A 812 -12.63 -39.53 -25.47
C GLU A 812 -11.88 -39.06 -26.74
N PRO A 813 -10.84 -39.78 -27.19
CA PRO A 813 -10.04 -39.33 -28.31
C PRO A 813 -10.86 -39.40 -29.60
N LEU A 814 -11.36 -38.25 -30.05
CA LEU A 814 -11.76 -38.06 -31.44
C LEU A 814 -10.51 -38.26 -32.30
N GLN A 815 -10.56 -39.30 -33.13
CA GLN A 815 -9.48 -39.77 -33.99
C GLN A 815 -8.83 -38.61 -34.75
N LYS A 816 -7.54 -38.38 -34.49
CA LYS A 816 -6.72 -37.48 -35.30
C LYS A 816 -6.64 -38.06 -36.72
N ALA A 817 -7.29 -37.41 -37.67
CA ALA A 817 -7.05 -37.68 -39.09
C ALA A 817 -5.58 -37.42 -39.40
N SER A 818 -4.91 -38.44 -39.95
CA SER A 818 -3.52 -38.35 -40.38
C SER A 818 -3.40 -37.34 -41.52
N VAL A 819 -2.31 -36.56 -41.53
CA VAL A 819 -1.98 -35.48 -42.49
C VAL A 819 -1.98 -35.92 -43.97
N LEU A 820 -2.14 -37.21 -44.25
CA LEU A 820 -2.14 -37.81 -45.59
C LEU A 820 -3.52 -38.21 -46.13
N GLN A 821 -4.61 -38.07 -45.35
CA GLN A 821 -5.98 -38.35 -45.80
C GLN A 821 -6.62 -37.11 -46.44
N LYS A 822 -7.30 -37.29 -47.58
CA LYS A 822 -8.01 -36.22 -48.28
C LYS A 822 -9.51 -36.55 -48.43
N PRO A 823 -10.37 -35.53 -48.53
CA PRO A 823 -11.78 -35.74 -48.84
C PRO A 823 -11.93 -36.41 -50.21
N TYR A 824 -12.74 -37.45 -50.28
CA TYR A 824 -13.01 -38.25 -51.46
C TYR A 824 -14.49 -38.61 -51.51
N HIS A 825 -15.16 -38.19 -52.59
CA HIS A 825 -16.55 -38.52 -52.86
C HIS A 825 -16.66 -39.76 -53.76
N CYS A 826 -17.41 -40.77 -53.32
CA CYS A 826 -17.69 -41.98 -54.10
C CYS A 826 -18.99 -41.81 -54.90
N ALA A 827 -18.89 -41.71 -56.22
CA ALA A 827 -20.06 -41.54 -57.09
C ALA A 827 -21.00 -42.76 -57.13
N ALA A 828 -20.49 -43.98 -56.90
CA ALA A 828 -21.30 -45.20 -56.90
C ALA A 828 -22.17 -45.32 -55.64
N CYS A 829 -21.66 -44.81 -54.52
CA CYS A 829 -22.27 -44.96 -53.21
C CYS A 829 -22.79 -43.64 -52.61
N GLN A 830 -22.57 -42.52 -53.32
CA GLN A 830 -23.06 -41.17 -53.03
C GLN A 830 -22.74 -40.71 -51.60
N LYS A 831 -21.53 -41.01 -51.14
CA LYS A 831 -21.05 -40.67 -49.80
C LYS A 831 -19.62 -40.12 -49.85
N ASP A 832 -19.35 -39.19 -48.94
CA ASP A 832 -18.06 -38.55 -48.74
C ASP A 832 -17.25 -39.30 -47.68
N PHE A 833 -15.98 -39.54 -47.98
CA PHE A 833 -15.02 -40.22 -47.12
C PHE A 833 -13.72 -39.42 -47.00
N LEU A 834 -13.01 -39.56 -45.88
CA LEU A 834 -11.63 -39.08 -45.71
C LEU A 834 -10.68 -40.27 -45.84
N PHE A 835 -10.09 -40.43 -47.03
CA PHE A 835 -9.26 -41.58 -47.38
C PHE A 835 -7.88 -41.16 -47.84
N THR A 836 -6.91 -42.04 -47.63
CA THR A 836 -5.63 -41.99 -48.33
C THR A 836 -5.79 -42.47 -49.78
N PRO A 837 -4.89 -42.12 -50.72
CA PRO A 837 -4.98 -42.55 -52.12
C PRO A 837 -5.10 -44.07 -52.30
N THR A 838 -4.48 -44.86 -51.42
CA THR A 838 -4.54 -46.33 -51.43
C THR A 838 -5.89 -46.86 -50.98
N GLU A 839 -6.54 -46.21 -50.02
CA GLU A 839 -7.88 -46.55 -49.54
C GLU A 839 -8.96 -46.21 -50.57
N VAL A 840 -8.80 -45.09 -51.29
CA VAL A 840 -9.67 -44.74 -52.43
C VAL A 840 -9.66 -45.83 -53.50
N LEU A 841 -8.48 -46.35 -53.86
CA LEU A 841 -8.35 -47.43 -54.84
C LEU A 841 -8.95 -48.74 -54.34
N ARG A 842 -8.82 -49.05 -53.05
CA ARG A 842 -9.39 -50.25 -52.42
C ARG A 842 -10.92 -50.19 -52.36
N HIS A 843 -11.46 -49.02 -52.06
CA HIS A 843 -12.90 -48.76 -52.02
C HIS A 843 -13.52 -48.77 -53.43
N ARG A 844 -12.85 -48.20 -54.44
CA ARG A 844 -13.30 -48.30 -55.84
C ARG A 844 -13.39 -49.74 -56.35
N ARG A 845 -12.47 -50.63 -55.94
CA ARG A 845 -12.50 -52.05 -56.32
C ARG A 845 -13.64 -52.86 -55.70
N GLN A 846 -14.36 -52.32 -54.71
CA GLN A 846 -15.54 -52.98 -54.12
C GLN A 846 -16.83 -52.71 -54.92
N HIS A 847 -16.76 -51.86 -55.95
CA HIS A 847 -17.88 -51.48 -56.82
C HIS A 847 -17.67 -51.89 -58.29
N VAL A 848 -16.67 -52.75 -58.55
CA VAL A 848 -16.37 -53.35 -59.86
C VAL A 848 -16.69 -54.83 -59.82
#